data_AF-A0A3D3TNL0-F1
#
_entry.id   AF-A0A3D3TNL0-F1
#
_cell.length_a   1.000
_cell.length_b   1.000
_cell.length_c   1.000
_cell.angle_alpha   90.00
_cell.angle_beta   90.00
_cell.angle_gamma   90.00
#
_symmetry.space_group_name_H-M   'P 1'
#
loop_
_entity.id
_entity.type
_entity.pdbx_description
1 polymer ?
#
loop_
_entity_poly.entity_id
_entity_poly.type
_entity_poly.pdbx_seq_one_letter_code
_entity_poly.pdbx_strand_id
1 'polypeptide(L)'
;MKKLLLSLLLIAFVTMACFARTAWEDQIVYFIMIDRFSNGDSSNDDMGYGESGSDNSRYNGGDLKGIIDKLDYVKGLGATAIWITPPVANQWWNPWVNYGGYHGYWARDFKRVDEHFGDIELYRKLVKEAHERGLLVIQDIVPNHVGDYFRFVNGEFELNTESIPTSSPEQYPFSLNNFDDHETDHIYHWTPDISDFNDQYQKLNYQMSGLDDLNTENTAVVSALKDSFTFWIEEADIDGFRIDTVIYVPMEFWKEFLNGEAGVYEVASRNGKTEFLTFGEAWVRSDPFDDSGEIVIGEFFDAGMNAMLDFPLNIELRSVFKEGKATANLGYRLEVRQSRLDQTRLLTFIDNHDMERFLKGGGLSNLKQALAFIFTIPGIPVIYYGTEQGFFETRATMFAEGFQSGGIDHFDTQSELYNYIRDLSKLRQEYPVFRYGTIEILKSDSNGPGIFAYRLEHNGDKVFVIMNTAGERRILANMKSGLEEGQIIEPIYTFNSLAKGYPVEREGKLVMSMNPRSVYVGIASDESREIEIPNIEFTADLEDHQKIDSTYTITGTASGASSVKIIFDTKTEEAEDIEIVDGKWSYEWDISKFDPGTHSILFKIYGETRKESIYSDDYTVILDIPELLLASLSDPEDDDRGPQGRYEYPTDITFKNQMDLLWANVKQIGASLVLGIKIKDLTDSWGPQNGFDHVTFQIFIDDPDKKGATVLPFQNATMPDGLDWDYFIFANGWSIVAYSAEGSGPGSFGTAISPTPLVQTNKMNNEVILRIAGETIGRPDDLKGFNIYITTWDFDGIEAVYRDIYPEPKSYHFGGGNKEDPYIMDDILIRID
;
A
#
# COMPACT_ATOMS: atom_id res chain seq x y z
N MET A 1 -28.89 -13.79 -56.38
CA MET A 1 -27.55 -13.40 -55.87
C MET A 1 -27.57 -12.28 -54.83
N LYS A 2 -28.28 -11.15 -55.01
CA LYS A 2 -28.27 -10.05 -54.01
C LYS A 2 -28.92 -10.36 -52.64
N LYS A 3 -29.94 -11.24 -52.57
CA LYS A 3 -30.52 -11.67 -51.28
C LYS A 3 -29.67 -12.70 -50.52
N LEU A 4 -28.83 -13.47 -51.22
CA LEU A 4 -27.94 -14.46 -50.59
C LEU A 4 -26.70 -13.78 -49.98
N LEU A 5 -26.18 -12.73 -50.63
CA LEU A 5 -25.07 -11.94 -50.08
C LEU A 5 -25.46 -11.15 -48.82
N LEU A 6 -26.69 -10.65 -48.73
CA LEU A 6 -27.16 -9.93 -47.55
C LEU A 6 -27.34 -10.86 -46.34
N SER A 7 -27.80 -12.09 -46.56
CA SER A 7 -27.90 -13.11 -45.50
C SER A 7 -26.52 -13.62 -45.07
N LEU A 8 -25.55 -13.72 -45.97
CA LEU A 8 -24.16 -14.07 -45.63
C LEU A 8 -23.41 -12.93 -44.90
N LEU A 9 -23.70 -11.65 -45.22
CA LEU A 9 -23.18 -10.51 -44.46
C LEU A 9 -23.85 -10.37 -43.09
N LEU A 10 -25.14 -10.69 -42.97
CA LEU A 10 -25.82 -10.72 -41.66
C LEU A 10 -25.35 -11.90 -40.81
N ILE A 11 -25.08 -13.07 -41.42
CA ILE A 11 -24.48 -14.20 -40.71
C ILE A 11 -23.03 -13.87 -40.33
N ALA A 12 -22.27 -13.16 -41.16
CA ALA A 12 -20.92 -12.69 -40.81
C ALA A 12 -20.92 -11.63 -39.69
N PHE A 13 -21.92 -10.74 -39.61
CA PHE A 13 -22.05 -9.78 -38.49
C PHE A 13 -22.65 -10.42 -37.23
N VAL A 14 -23.53 -11.43 -37.37
CA VAL A 14 -24.09 -12.19 -36.24
C VAL A 14 -23.12 -13.26 -35.73
N THR A 15 -22.11 -13.67 -36.52
CA THR A 15 -21.00 -14.52 -36.08
C THR A 15 -19.72 -13.74 -35.72
N MET A 16 -19.72 -12.41 -35.87
CA MET A 16 -18.73 -11.51 -35.26
C MET A 16 -19.17 -10.95 -33.91
N ALA A 17 -20.36 -11.32 -33.43
CA ALA A 17 -20.50 -11.73 -32.04
C ALA A 17 -19.79 -13.08 -31.85
N CYS A 18 -18.52 -13.15 -32.25
CA CYS A 18 -17.56 -13.96 -31.54
C CYS A 18 -17.77 -13.57 -30.08
N PHE A 19 -17.95 -14.57 -29.23
CA PHE A 19 -17.69 -14.44 -27.80
C PHE A 19 -16.46 -13.56 -27.65
N ALA A 20 -16.65 -12.26 -27.39
CA ALA A 20 -15.58 -11.38 -27.02
C ALA A 20 -15.25 -11.89 -25.63
N ARG A 21 -14.28 -12.81 -25.59
CA ARG A 21 -13.77 -13.39 -24.35
C ARG A 21 -13.53 -12.21 -23.43
N THR A 22 -14.19 -12.19 -22.28
CA THR A 22 -13.96 -11.17 -21.27
C THR A 22 -12.49 -11.25 -20.88
N ALA A 23 -11.69 -10.33 -21.41
CA ALA A 23 -10.28 -10.23 -21.11
C ALA A 23 -10.16 -9.42 -19.82
N TRP A 24 -9.95 -10.11 -18.70
CA TRP A 24 -9.80 -9.45 -17.40
C TRP A 24 -8.56 -8.56 -17.34
N GLU A 25 -7.54 -8.89 -18.13
CA GLU A 25 -6.30 -8.12 -18.30
C GLU A 25 -6.56 -6.72 -18.88
N ASP A 26 -7.69 -6.52 -19.57
CA ASP A 26 -8.11 -5.22 -20.11
C ASP A 26 -8.84 -4.35 -19.09
N GLN A 27 -9.20 -4.90 -17.92
CA GLN A 27 -10.10 -4.23 -17.01
C GLN A 27 -9.40 -3.23 -16.09
N ILE A 28 -10.15 -2.22 -15.69
CA ILE A 28 -9.80 -1.28 -14.61
C ILE A 28 -10.95 -1.37 -13.61
N VAL A 29 -10.63 -1.82 -12.39
CA VAL A 29 -11.62 -2.09 -11.34
C VAL A 29 -11.76 -0.86 -10.44
N TYR A 30 -13.01 -0.48 -10.15
CA TYR A 30 -13.33 0.52 -9.14
C TYR A 30 -13.97 -0.19 -7.94
N PHE A 31 -13.30 -0.17 -6.78
CA PHE A 31 -13.72 -0.86 -5.56
C PHE A 31 -14.59 0.04 -4.68
N ILE A 32 -15.82 -0.39 -4.42
CA ILE A 32 -16.90 0.33 -3.78
C ILE A 32 -17.29 -0.35 -2.47
N MET A 33 -17.25 0.39 -1.37
CA MET A 33 -17.95 0.02 -0.14
C MET A 33 -19.37 0.54 -0.21
N ILE A 34 -20.36 -0.35 -0.25
CA ILE A 34 -21.76 -0.01 -0.55
C ILE A 34 -22.27 1.11 0.38
N ASP A 35 -22.16 0.90 1.70
CA ASP A 35 -22.63 1.83 2.75
C ASP A 35 -21.98 3.22 2.70
N ARG A 36 -20.79 3.35 2.11
CA ARG A 36 -20.00 4.60 2.16
C ARG A 36 -19.95 5.33 0.83
N PHE A 37 -20.57 4.79 -0.22
CA PHE A 37 -20.45 5.33 -1.56
C PHE A 37 -21.53 6.34 -1.93
N SER A 38 -22.81 5.97 -1.91
CA SER A 38 -23.89 6.92 -2.23
C SER A 38 -25.19 6.44 -1.61
N ASN A 39 -25.88 7.33 -0.90
CA ASN A 39 -27.24 7.10 -0.42
C ASN A 39 -28.24 7.43 -1.54
N GLY A 40 -28.91 6.40 -2.06
CA GLY A 40 -29.88 6.50 -3.14
C GLY A 40 -31.33 6.42 -2.66
N ASP A 41 -31.58 5.78 -1.53
CA ASP A 41 -32.90 5.54 -0.94
C ASP A 41 -32.87 5.65 0.59
N SER A 42 -33.00 6.87 1.11
CA SER A 42 -33.00 7.11 2.56
C SER A 42 -34.11 6.42 3.37
N SER A 43 -35.01 5.66 2.73
CA SER A 43 -36.04 4.89 3.43
C SER A 43 -35.53 3.58 4.03
N ASN A 44 -34.33 3.14 3.65
CA ASN A 44 -33.67 1.94 4.18
C ASN A 44 -32.44 2.25 5.06
N ASP A 45 -32.19 3.52 5.41
CA ASP A 45 -31.03 3.92 6.23
C ASP A 45 -31.12 3.41 7.68
N ASP A 46 -32.32 3.45 8.27
CA ASP A 46 -32.57 3.22 9.70
C ASP A 46 -33.74 2.26 9.90
N MET A 47 -33.44 1.08 10.43
CA MET A 47 -34.39 0.03 10.83
C MET A 47 -34.92 0.23 12.26
N GLY A 48 -34.41 1.24 12.99
CA GLY A 48 -34.92 1.67 14.28
C GLY A 48 -34.31 0.95 15.49
N TYR A 49 -33.13 0.36 15.34
CA TYR A 49 -32.37 -0.28 16.43
C TYR A 49 -31.14 0.54 16.86
N GLY A 50 -30.95 1.73 16.27
CA GLY A 50 -29.83 2.62 16.53
C GLY A 50 -28.58 2.28 15.75
N GLU A 51 -28.60 1.27 14.89
CA GLU A 51 -27.52 0.78 14.00
C GLU A 51 -27.06 1.79 12.93
N SER A 52 -27.86 2.83 12.69
CA SER A 52 -27.61 3.89 11.71
C SER A 52 -27.02 5.16 12.35
N GLY A 53 -26.16 5.88 11.63
CA GLY A 53 -25.49 7.08 12.11
C GLY A 53 -24.52 7.69 11.11
N SER A 54 -23.77 8.72 11.54
CA SER A 54 -22.75 9.39 10.73
C SER A 54 -21.34 9.17 11.27
N ASP A 55 -21.14 8.07 12.00
CA ASP A 55 -19.87 7.66 12.59
C ASP A 55 -19.35 6.38 11.93
N ASN A 56 -18.10 6.01 12.21
CA ASN A 56 -17.46 4.87 11.55
C ASN A 56 -18.02 3.51 11.98
N SER A 57 -18.70 3.43 13.12
CA SER A 57 -19.21 2.18 13.71
C SER A 57 -20.63 1.81 13.25
N ARG A 58 -21.29 2.69 12.49
CA ARG A 58 -22.70 2.56 12.09
C ARG A 58 -22.88 2.56 10.58
N TYR A 59 -24.06 2.12 10.15
CA TYR A 59 -24.52 2.30 8.77
C TYR A 59 -24.71 3.78 8.49
N ASN A 60 -24.16 4.27 7.39
CA ASN A 60 -24.23 5.67 6.96
C ASN A 60 -25.30 5.88 5.87
N GLY A 61 -25.80 4.80 5.25
CA GLY A 61 -26.95 4.83 4.35
C GLY A 61 -26.60 4.68 2.86
N GLY A 62 -25.36 4.32 2.51
CA GLY A 62 -25.03 4.01 1.12
C GLY A 62 -25.68 2.70 0.67
N ASP A 63 -26.19 2.65 -0.57
CA ASP A 63 -27.02 1.54 -1.03
C ASP A 63 -26.84 1.21 -2.53
N LEU A 64 -27.46 0.12 -2.99
CA LEU A 64 -27.37 -0.33 -4.38
C LEU A 64 -27.98 0.67 -5.38
N LYS A 65 -29.01 1.42 -4.98
CA LYS A 65 -29.60 2.46 -5.84
C LYS A 65 -28.63 3.62 -6.00
N GLY A 66 -27.93 4.02 -4.95
CA GLY A 66 -26.89 5.02 -5.00
C GLY A 66 -25.76 4.62 -5.95
N ILE A 67 -25.34 3.35 -5.93
CA ILE A 67 -24.37 2.83 -6.92
C ILE A 67 -24.93 2.99 -8.34
N ILE A 68 -26.18 2.56 -8.60
CA ILE A 68 -26.84 2.71 -9.91
C ILE A 68 -26.81 4.18 -10.37
N ASP A 69 -27.16 5.12 -9.48
CA ASP A 69 -27.22 6.55 -9.78
C ASP A 69 -25.83 7.16 -10.12
N LYS A 70 -24.74 6.46 -9.76
CA LYS A 70 -23.35 6.92 -9.93
C LYS A 70 -22.54 6.09 -10.94
N LEU A 71 -23.13 5.11 -11.63
CA LEU A 71 -22.41 4.31 -12.64
C LEU A 71 -21.76 5.16 -13.74
N ASP A 72 -22.39 6.28 -14.13
CA ASP A 72 -21.82 7.19 -15.14
C ASP A 72 -20.57 7.93 -14.62
N TYR A 73 -20.52 8.24 -13.32
CA TYR A 73 -19.33 8.81 -12.67
C TYR A 73 -18.18 7.81 -12.68
N VAL A 74 -18.45 6.55 -12.31
CA VAL A 74 -17.46 5.46 -12.32
C VAL A 74 -16.96 5.20 -13.75
N LYS A 75 -17.87 5.14 -14.72
CA LYS A 75 -17.51 4.94 -16.13
C LYS A 75 -16.71 6.13 -16.69
N GLY A 76 -17.07 7.35 -16.31
CA GLY A 76 -16.39 8.58 -16.72
C GLY A 76 -14.94 8.68 -16.22
N LEU A 77 -14.62 8.01 -15.10
CA LEU A 77 -13.27 7.89 -14.57
C LEU A 77 -12.40 6.97 -15.45
N GLY A 78 -13.02 6.11 -16.26
CA GLY A 78 -12.34 5.14 -17.14
C GLY A 78 -12.43 3.69 -16.66
N ALA A 79 -13.10 3.43 -15.53
CA ALA A 79 -13.32 2.08 -15.04
C ALA A 79 -14.15 1.23 -16.02
N THR A 80 -13.90 -0.07 -16.01
CA THR A 80 -14.58 -1.06 -16.85
C THR A 80 -15.14 -2.24 -16.04
N ALA A 81 -14.89 -2.23 -14.73
CA ALA A 81 -15.50 -3.15 -13.78
C ALA A 81 -15.71 -2.43 -12.43
N ILE A 82 -16.72 -2.84 -11.69
CA ILE A 82 -16.91 -2.50 -10.28
C ILE A 82 -16.68 -3.73 -9.42
N TRP A 83 -16.02 -3.56 -8.28
CA TRP A 83 -16.00 -4.53 -7.19
C TRP A 83 -16.79 -3.90 -6.04
N ILE A 84 -17.78 -4.61 -5.52
CA ILE A 84 -18.58 -4.16 -4.37
C ILE A 84 -18.29 -5.05 -3.16
N THR A 85 -18.27 -4.46 -1.96
CA THR A 85 -18.30 -5.20 -0.69
C THR A 85 -19.51 -6.15 -0.61
N PRO A 86 -19.53 -7.16 0.29
CA PRO A 86 -20.56 -8.18 0.22
C PRO A 86 -21.97 -7.58 0.39
N PRO A 87 -22.91 -7.81 -0.53
CA PRO A 87 -24.25 -7.23 -0.48
C PRO A 87 -25.21 -8.03 0.41
N VAL A 88 -24.74 -9.12 1.02
CA VAL A 88 -25.57 -10.11 1.70
C VAL A 88 -26.13 -9.59 3.03
N ALA A 89 -27.15 -10.23 3.59
CA ALA A 89 -27.74 -9.81 4.86
C ALA A 89 -26.74 -10.03 6.00
N ASN A 90 -26.51 -8.99 6.81
CA ASN A 90 -25.45 -8.91 7.81
C ASN A 90 -25.99 -8.83 9.24
N GLN A 91 -25.16 -9.16 10.22
CA GLN A 91 -25.35 -8.72 11.60
C GLN A 91 -25.26 -7.19 11.63
N TRP A 92 -26.36 -6.51 11.94
CA TRP A 92 -26.43 -5.06 11.92
C TRP A 92 -25.68 -4.41 13.08
N TRP A 93 -25.75 -5.00 14.27
CA TRP A 93 -25.08 -4.48 15.45
C TRP A 93 -24.57 -5.61 16.33
N ASN A 94 -23.30 -5.51 16.73
CA ASN A 94 -22.68 -6.37 17.72
C ASN A 94 -22.41 -5.58 19.02
N PRO A 95 -23.13 -5.87 20.11
CA PRO A 95 -22.98 -5.14 21.38
C PRO A 95 -21.67 -5.47 22.12
N TRP A 96 -21.02 -6.60 21.84
CA TRP A 96 -19.75 -6.95 22.49
C TRP A 96 -18.62 -6.00 22.08
N VAL A 97 -18.62 -5.56 20.82
CA VAL A 97 -17.62 -4.62 20.27
C VAL A 97 -18.18 -3.22 20.01
N ASN A 98 -19.49 -3.02 20.13
CA ASN A 98 -20.20 -1.75 19.82
C ASN A 98 -19.93 -1.26 18.40
N TYR A 99 -20.11 -2.15 17.42
CA TYR A 99 -19.85 -1.88 16.01
C TYR A 99 -20.90 -2.57 15.14
N GLY A 100 -21.17 -2.02 13.96
CA GLY A 100 -22.16 -2.52 13.02
C GLY A 100 -21.55 -3.15 11.77
N GLY A 101 -22.23 -4.16 11.21
CA GLY A 101 -21.78 -4.91 10.04
C GLY A 101 -21.95 -4.20 8.69
N TYR A 102 -21.90 -2.86 8.66
CA TYR A 102 -22.11 -2.05 7.45
C TYR A 102 -21.12 -2.35 6.31
N HIS A 103 -19.97 -2.93 6.67
CA HIS A 103 -18.92 -3.32 5.72
C HIS A 103 -19.28 -4.57 4.92
N GLY A 104 -20.25 -5.38 5.37
CA GLY A 104 -20.77 -6.53 4.63
C GLY A 104 -20.21 -7.90 5.01
N TYR A 105 -19.20 -7.95 5.90
CA TYR A 105 -18.42 -9.16 6.21
C TYR A 105 -18.98 -10.02 7.37
N TRP A 106 -20.11 -9.63 7.99
CA TRP A 106 -20.73 -10.34 9.12
C TRP A 106 -22.03 -11.00 8.70
N ALA A 107 -21.96 -11.89 7.70
CA ALA A 107 -23.15 -12.48 7.11
C ALA A 107 -24.04 -13.17 8.15
N ARG A 108 -25.36 -13.00 8.01
CA ARG A 108 -26.39 -13.80 8.70
C ARG A 108 -27.16 -14.71 7.74
N ASP A 109 -27.21 -14.33 6.46
CA ASP A 109 -27.75 -15.13 5.35
C ASP A 109 -27.02 -14.74 4.06
N PHE A 110 -26.30 -15.68 3.46
CA PHE A 110 -25.47 -15.45 2.28
C PHE A 110 -26.27 -15.31 0.97
N LYS A 111 -27.57 -15.60 0.95
CA LYS A 111 -28.43 -15.54 -0.25
C LYS A 111 -29.45 -14.42 -0.22
N ARG A 112 -29.54 -13.66 0.87
CA ARG A 112 -30.40 -12.49 0.98
C ARG A 112 -29.58 -11.22 0.87
N VAL A 113 -30.08 -10.19 0.18
CA VAL A 113 -29.45 -8.85 0.18
C VAL A 113 -29.72 -8.17 1.52
N ASP A 114 -28.76 -7.43 2.08
CA ASP A 114 -29.00 -6.66 3.31
C ASP A 114 -30.09 -5.61 3.09
N GLU A 115 -30.97 -5.50 4.08
CA GLU A 115 -32.11 -4.60 4.02
C GLU A 115 -31.69 -3.12 3.91
N HIS A 116 -30.51 -2.73 4.41
CA HIS A 116 -29.96 -1.38 4.23
C HIS A 116 -29.47 -1.10 2.81
N PHE A 117 -29.14 -2.15 2.04
CA PHE A 117 -28.63 -1.98 0.67
C PHE A 117 -29.74 -2.10 -0.38
N GLY A 118 -30.85 -2.76 -0.04
CA GLY A 118 -32.03 -2.90 -0.88
C GLY A 118 -32.55 -4.33 -0.94
N ASP A 119 -32.80 -4.84 -2.16
CA ASP A 119 -33.31 -6.19 -2.38
C ASP A 119 -32.68 -6.85 -3.63
N ILE A 120 -33.04 -8.11 -3.87
CA ILE A 120 -32.52 -8.88 -5.01
C ILE A 120 -32.92 -8.29 -6.38
N GLU A 121 -34.09 -7.64 -6.48
CA GLU A 121 -34.52 -7.03 -7.74
C GLU A 121 -33.69 -5.78 -8.04
N LEU A 122 -33.36 -5.00 -7.01
CA LEU A 122 -32.46 -3.87 -7.12
C LEU A 122 -31.04 -4.33 -7.46
N TYR A 123 -30.58 -5.44 -6.90
CA TYR A 123 -29.26 -5.99 -7.24
C TYR A 123 -29.17 -6.47 -8.70
N ARG A 124 -30.17 -7.22 -9.17
CA ARG A 124 -30.31 -7.56 -10.60
C ARG A 124 -30.30 -6.32 -11.49
N LYS A 125 -31.00 -5.27 -11.06
CA LYS A 125 -31.04 -4.00 -11.78
C LYS A 125 -29.66 -3.35 -11.81
N LEU A 126 -28.91 -3.35 -10.71
CA LEU A 126 -27.53 -2.84 -10.68
C LEU A 126 -26.65 -3.56 -11.69
N VAL A 127 -26.62 -4.89 -11.67
CA VAL A 127 -25.79 -5.68 -12.58
C VAL A 127 -26.18 -5.41 -14.04
N LYS A 128 -27.48 -5.39 -14.33
CA LYS A 128 -28.00 -5.06 -15.67
C LYS A 128 -27.56 -3.65 -16.13
N GLU A 129 -27.74 -2.64 -15.30
CA GLU A 129 -27.39 -1.25 -15.63
C GLU A 129 -25.87 -1.04 -15.76
N ALA A 130 -25.07 -1.79 -15.01
CA ALA A 130 -23.62 -1.85 -15.14
C ALA A 130 -23.23 -2.47 -16.50
N HIS A 131 -23.78 -3.63 -16.85
CA HIS A 131 -23.55 -4.28 -18.15
C HIS A 131 -23.96 -3.40 -19.33
N GLU A 132 -25.10 -2.70 -19.24
CA GLU A 132 -25.55 -1.75 -20.27
C GLU A 132 -24.55 -0.60 -20.52
N ARG A 133 -23.70 -0.29 -19.52
CA ARG A 133 -22.62 0.70 -19.60
C ARG A 133 -21.25 0.09 -19.91
N GLY A 134 -21.19 -1.23 -20.13
CA GLY A 134 -19.95 -1.97 -20.32
C GLY A 134 -19.08 -1.95 -19.06
N LEU A 135 -19.70 -2.13 -17.90
CA LEU A 135 -19.06 -2.38 -16.61
C LEU A 135 -19.35 -3.83 -16.20
N LEU A 136 -18.32 -4.59 -15.85
CA LEU A 136 -18.46 -5.91 -15.19
C LEU A 136 -18.70 -5.72 -13.69
N VAL A 137 -19.34 -6.70 -13.04
CA VAL A 137 -19.61 -6.67 -11.59
C VAL A 137 -18.91 -7.81 -10.87
N ILE A 138 -18.01 -7.47 -9.97
CA ILE A 138 -17.34 -8.37 -9.04
C ILE A 138 -18.03 -8.24 -7.68
N GLN A 139 -18.47 -9.35 -7.12
CA GLN A 139 -19.04 -9.42 -5.78
C GLN A 139 -18.00 -9.94 -4.79
N ASP A 140 -17.89 -9.32 -3.63
CA ASP A 140 -17.12 -9.87 -2.52
C ASP A 140 -17.89 -11.00 -1.82
N ILE A 141 -17.18 -12.08 -1.45
CA ILE A 141 -17.74 -13.24 -0.76
C ILE A 141 -16.87 -13.65 0.42
N VAL A 142 -17.50 -14.20 1.46
CA VAL A 142 -16.86 -14.57 2.74
C VAL A 142 -17.13 -16.04 3.07
N PRO A 143 -16.28 -16.99 2.63
CA PRO A 143 -16.47 -18.40 2.94
C PRO A 143 -16.00 -18.82 4.34
N ASN A 144 -15.18 -17.99 5.00
CA ASN A 144 -14.52 -18.33 6.26
C ASN A 144 -15.48 -18.34 7.47
N HIS A 145 -16.32 -17.31 7.60
CA HIS A 145 -17.09 -17.06 8.82
C HIS A 145 -18.45 -16.45 8.52
N VAL A 146 -19.31 -16.43 9.55
CA VAL A 146 -20.53 -15.60 9.62
C VAL A 146 -20.28 -14.44 10.62
N GLY A 147 -21.31 -13.68 10.98
CA GLY A 147 -21.19 -12.67 12.05
C GLY A 147 -20.78 -13.25 13.42
N ASP A 148 -20.43 -12.37 14.36
CA ASP A 148 -20.03 -12.72 15.73
C ASP A 148 -21.28 -12.99 16.58
N TYR A 149 -21.67 -14.26 16.67
CA TYR A 149 -22.83 -14.73 17.44
C TYR A 149 -22.47 -15.59 18.64
N PHE A 150 -21.25 -16.10 18.76
CA PHE A 150 -20.79 -16.79 19.96
C PHE A 150 -19.32 -16.54 20.26
N ARG A 151 -18.91 -16.78 21.51
CA ARG A 151 -17.51 -16.73 21.93
C ARG A 151 -17.18 -17.75 23.01
N PHE A 152 -15.88 -17.98 23.20
CA PHE A 152 -15.35 -18.77 24.32
C PHE A 152 -14.53 -17.88 25.25
N VAL A 153 -15.07 -17.56 26.43
CA VAL A 153 -14.39 -16.75 27.45
C VAL A 153 -13.94 -17.66 28.59
N ASN A 154 -12.64 -17.73 28.85
CA ASN A 154 -12.06 -18.62 29.86
C ASN A 154 -12.47 -20.11 29.70
N GLY A 155 -12.73 -20.53 28.45
CA GLY A 155 -13.19 -21.88 28.13
C GLY A 155 -14.69 -22.10 28.32
N GLU A 156 -15.47 -21.08 28.65
CA GLU A 156 -16.93 -21.14 28.73
C GLU A 156 -17.57 -20.56 27.47
N PHE A 157 -18.57 -21.26 26.93
CA PHE A 157 -19.33 -20.84 25.76
C PHE A 157 -20.36 -19.76 26.14
N GLU A 158 -20.45 -18.71 25.32
CA GLU A 158 -21.42 -17.62 25.47
C GLU A 158 -22.05 -17.27 24.12
N LEU A 159 -23.37 -17.11 24.08
CA LEU A 159 -24.12 -16.62 22.91
C LEU A 159 -24.31 -15.10 22.96
N ASN A 160 -24.19 -14.44 21.82
CA ASN A 160 -24.48 -13.03 21.62
C ASN A 160 -26.00 -12.81 21.50
N THR A 161 -26.72 -12.99 22.62
CA THR A 161 -28.19 -12.91 22.62
C THR A 161 -28.76 -11.52 22.36
N GLU A 162 -27.91 -10.49 22.39
CA GLU A 162 -28.27 -9.08 22.18
C GLU A 162 -27.86 -8.57 20.79
N SER A 163 -27.29 -9.41 19.91
CA SER A 163 -27.01 -9.01 18.54
C SER A 163 -28.29 -8.73 17.75
N ILE A 164 -28.16 -7.85 16.76
CA ILE A 164 -29.27 -7.32 15.96
C ILE A 164 -29.00 -7.63 14.49
N PRO A 165 -30.03 -8.03 13.71
CA PRO A 165 -31.43 -8.20 14.12
C PRO A 165 -31.78 -9.55 14.72
N THR A 166 -30.85 -10.51 14.64
CA THR A 166 -31.02 -11.87 15.14
C THR A 166 -29.89 -12.21 16.09
N SER A 167 -30.10 -13.18 16.97
CA SER A 167 -29.07 -13.71 17.89
C SER A 167 -28.32 -14.93 17.31
N SER A 168 -28.55 -15.24 16.03
CA SER A 168 -27.91 -16.33 15.29
C SER A 168 -27.95 -16.04 13.79
N PRO A 169 -27.11 -16.70 12.99
CA PRO A 169 -27.32 -16.80 11.55
C PRO A 169 -28.70 -17.39 11.25
N GLU A 170 -29.28 -16.99 10.11
CA GLU A 170 -30.62 -17.40 9.70
C GLU A 170 -30.59 -18.57 8.70
N GLN A 171 -29.50 -18.69 7.95
CA GLN A 171 -29.37 -19.68 6.89
C GLN A 171 -28.92 -21.06 7.43
N TYR A 172 -29.58 -22.15 7.01
CA TYR A 172 -29.11 -23.51 7.29
C TYR A 172 -27.91 -23.89 6.40
N PRO A 173 -26.87 -24.58 6.92
CA PRO A 173 -26.73 -25.11 8.29
C PRO A 173 -26.12 -24.12 9.29
N PHE A 174 -25.76 -22.91 8.87
CA PHE A 174 -25.10 -21.90 9.71
C PHE A 174 -25.95 -21.48 10.92
N SER A 175 -27.28 -21.60 10.87
CA SER A 175 -28.16 -21.39 12.02
C SER A 175 -27.93 -22.35 13.20
N LEU A 176 -27.10 -23.40 13.05
CA LEU A 176 -26.74 -24.35 14.11
C LEU A 176 -25.55 -23.83 14.96
N ASN A 177 -25.65 -22.60 15.48
CA ASN A 177 -24.56 -21.89 16.16
C ASN A 177 -24.55 -22.03 17.69
N ASN A 178 -25.39 -22.91 18.26
CA ASN A 178 -25.38 -23.18 19.70
C ASN A 178 -24.53 -24.42 20.03
N PHE A 179 -23.35 -24.21 20.64
CA PHE A 179 -22.42 -25.27 21.00
C PHE A 179 -23.06 -26.39 21.82
N ASP A 180 -23.84 -26.03 22.86
CA ASP A 180 -24.45 -27.00 23.77
C ASP A 180 -25.43 -27.97 23.07
N ASP A 181 -26.04 -27.53 21.96
CA ASP A 181 -27.01 -28.30 21.19
C ASP A 181 -26.39 -28.98 19.95
N HIS A 182 -25.35 -28.38 19.37
CA HIS A 182 -24.87 -28.66 18.00
C HIS A 182 -23.35 -28.95 17.89
N GLU A 183 -22.64 -29.19 19.00
CA GLU A 183 -21.22 -29.56 19.00
C GLU A 183 -20.92 -30.68 17.98
N THR A 184 -21.77 -31.72 17.94
CA THR A 184 -21.57 -32.91 17.10
C THR A 184 -21.91 -32.73 15.62
N ASP A 185 -22.56 -31.62 15.25
CA ASP A 185 -22.85 -31.31 13.84
C ASP A 185 -21.60 -30.79 13.12
N HIS A 186 -20.61 -30.30 13.87
CA HIS A 186 -19.33 -29.80 13.37
C HIS A 186 -19.50 -28.75 12.25
N ILE A 187 -20.45 -27.83 12.41
CA ILE A 187 -20.66 -26.71 11.48
C ILE A 187 -19.62 -25.62 11.69
N TYR A 188 -19.20 -25.41 12.93
CA TYR A 188 -18.22 -24.41 13.35
C TYR A 188 -16.97 -25.05 13.93
N HIS A 189 -15.87 -24.31 13.90
CA HIS A 189 -14.78 -24.52 14.83
C HIS A 189 -15.13 -23.90 16.19
N TRP A 190 -15.36 -24.76 17.18
CA TRP A 190 -15.74 -24.36 18.54
C TRP A 190 -14.50 -24.02 19.38
N THR A 191 -13.87 -22.89 19.06
CA THR A 191 -12.56 -22.48 19.57
C THR A 191 -12.60 -21.02 20.08
N PRO A 192 -11.65 -20.58 20.92
CA PRO A 192 -11.49 -19.16 21.21
C PRO A 192 -10.89 -18.39 20.02
N ASP A 193 -10.68 -17.10 20.19
CA ASP A 193 -9.99 -16.25 19.21
C ASP A 193 -8.54 -16.68 19.00
N ILE A 194 -8.04 -16.43 17.78
CA ILE A 194 -6.61 -16.49 17.45
C ILE A 194 -5.85 -15.56 18.40
N SER A 195 -4.89 -16.14 19.12
CA SER A 195 -3.99 -15.41 20.03
C SER A 195 -2.57 -15.25 19.45
N ASP A 196 -2.22 -16.06 18.46
CA ASP A 196 -0.97 -15.97 17.70
C ASP A 196 -1.26 -16.19 16.22
N PHE A 197 -1.22 -15.11 15.44
CA PHE A 197 -1.47 -15.15 13.99
C PHE A 197 -0.33 -15.81 13.19
N ASN A 198 0.76 -16.22 13.85
CA ASN A 198 1.83 -17.01 13.24
C ASN A 198 1.63 -18.52 13.44
N ASP A 199 0.68 -18.94 14.29
CA ASP A 199 0.35 -20.36 14.50
C ASP A 199 -0.63 -20.84 13.41
N GLN A 200 -0.12 -21.68 12.51
CA GLN A 200 -0.90 -22.24 11.40
C GLN A 200 -2.14 -23.03 11.83
N TYR A 201 -2.11 -23.69 13.00
CA TYR A 201 -3.28 -24.41 13.50
C TYR A 201 -4.37 -23.42 13.94
N GLN A 202 -3.99 -22.36 14.67
CA GLN A 202 -4.94 -21.31 15.05
C GLN A 202 -5.50 -20.61 13.81
N LYS A 203 -4.66 -20.20 12.86
CA LYS A 203 -5.11 -19.54 11.62
C LYS A 203 -6.21 -20.30 10.87
N LEU A 204 -6.19 -21.62 10.90
CA LEU A 204 -7.10 -22.46 10.12
C LEU A 204 -8.29 -23.01 10.92
N ASN A 205 -8.31 -22.85 12.25
CA ASN A 205 -9.28 -23.53 13.11
C ASN A 205 -9.78 -22.67 14.28
N TYR A 206 -9.34 -21.41 14.40
CA TYR A 206 -9.70 -20.50 15.51
C TYR A 206 -10.48 -19.31 14.97
N GLN A 207 -11.32 -18.75 15.84
CA GLN A 207 -12.09 -17.57 15.50
C GLN A 207 -11.18 -16.39 15.20
N MET A 208 -11.47 -15.68 14.11
CA MET A 208 -10.73 -14.47 13.76
C MET A 208 -11.50 -13.26 14.28
N SER A 209 -11.00 -12.63 15.34
CA SER A 209 -11.61 -11.43 15.95
C SER A 209 -13.07 -11.60 16.38
N GLY A 210 -13.40 -12.74 17.01
CA GLY A 210 -14.76 -13.07 17.49
C GLY A 210 -15.70 -13.59 16.42
N LEU A 211 -15.25 -13.76 15.16
CA LEU A 211 -16.12 -14.20 14.08
C LEU A 211 -16.30 -15.72 14.12
N ASP A 212 -17.57 -16.15 14.09
CA ASP A 212 -18.00 -17.55 14.10
C ASP A 212 -17.38 -18.32 12.92
N ASP A 213 -16.29 -19.04 13.18
CA ASP A 213 -15.46 -19.69 12.17
C ASP A 213 -16.09 -20.99 11.65
N LEU A 214 -16.33 -21.05 10.33
CA LEU A 214 -17.00 -22.19 9.69
C LEU A 214 -16.02 -23.35 9.49
N ASN A 215 -16.45 -24.56 9.83
CA ASN A 215 -15.70 -25.78 9.57
C ASN A 215 -15.80 -26.16 8.09
N THR A 216 -14.90 -25.60 7.27
CA THR A 216 -14.88 -25.76 5.82
C THR A 216 -14.39 -27.15 5.36
N GLU A 217 -13.95 -28.01 6.28
CA GLU A 217 -13.71 -29.43 6.05
C GLU A 217 -15.00 -30.27 6.09
N ASN A 218 -16.07 -29.74 6.67
CA ASN A 218 -17.37 -30.40 6.73
C ASN A 218 -18.10 -30.31 5.37
N THR A 219 -18.39 -31.46 4.75
CA THR A 219 -19.08 -31.54 3.46
C THR A 219 -20.44 -30.83 3.40
N ALA A 220 -21.16 -30.74 4.53
CA ALA A 220 -22.42 -29.99 4.60
C ALA A 220 -22.19 -28.47 4.50
N VAL A 221 -21.14 -27.96 5.15
CA VAL A 221 -20.70 -26.56 5.06
C VAL A 221 -20.23 -26.25 3.64
N VAL A 222 -19.37 -27.08 3.05
CA VAL A 222 -18.90 -26.91 1.66
C VAL A 222 -20.07 -26.85 0.67
N SER A 223 -21.03 -27.77 0.79
CA SER A 223 -22.21 -27.80 -0.08
C SER A 223 -23.08 -26.56 0.08
N ALA A 224 -23.28 -26.09 1.31
CA ALA A 224 -24.05 -24.89 1.60
C ALA A 224 -23.36 -23.63 1.09
N LEU A 225 -22.04 -23.50 1.23
CA LEU A 225 -21.28 -22.36 0.68
C LEU A 225 -21.30 -22.35 -0.84
N LYS A 226 -21.14 -23.51 -1.50
CA LYS A 226 -21.31 -23.63 -2.97
C LYS A 226 -22.69 -23.15 -3.40
N ASP A 227 -23.76 -23.67 -2.80
CA ASP A 227 -25.15 -23.26 -3.08
C ASP A 227 -25.35 -21.75 -2.87
N SER A 228 -24.79 -21.21 -1.78
CA SER A 228 -24.92 -19.79 -1.43
C SER A 228 -24.26 -18.86 -2.43
N PHE A 229 -23.03 -19.15 -2.84
CA PHE A 229 -22.30 -18.24 -3.71
C PHE A 229 -22.66 -18.44 -5.18
N THR A 230 -22.91 -19.67 -5.62
CA THR A 230 -23.36 -19.90 -7.01
C THR A 230 -24.76 -19.35 -7.30
N PHE A 231 -25.61 -19.20 -6.29
CA PHE A 231 -26.89 -18.48 -6.38
C PHE A 231 -26.73 -17.09 -7.02
N TRP A 232 -25.70 -16.31 -6.67
CA TRP A 232 -25.53 -14.96 -7.21
C TRP A 232 -25.16 -14.94 -8.70
N ILE A 233 -24.46 -15.98 -9.17
CA ILE A 233 -24.15 -16.16 -10.59
C ILE A 233 -25.45 -16.37 -11.37
N GLU A 234 -26.34 -17.21 -10.86
CA GLU A 234 -27.61 -17.57 -11.51
C GLU A 234 -28.66 -16.47 -11.39
N GLU A 235 -28.73 -15.81 -10.25
CA GLU A 235 -29.82 -14.88 -9.92
C GLU A 235 -29.50 -13.43 -10.23
N ALA A 236 -28.24 -13.02 -10.18
CA ALA A 236 -27.82 -11.63 -10.41
C ALA A 236 -26.93 -11.44 -11.64
N ASP A 237 -26.42 -12.51 -12.27
CA ASP A 237 -25.55 -12.47 -13.46
C ASP A 237 -24.21 -11.75 -13.26
N ILE A 238 -23.65 -11.82 -12.04
CA ILE A 238 -22.33 -11.26 -11.71
C ILE A 238 -21.20 -11.91 -12.54
N ASP A 239 -20.06 -11.23 -12.62
CA ASP A 239 -18.95 -11.57 -13.51
C ASP A 239 -17.72 -12.15 -12.79
N GLY A 240 -17.62 -11.97 -11.47
CA GLY A 240 -16.52 -12.50 -10.69
C GLY A 240 -16.72 -12.42 -9.18
N PHE A 241 -15.84 -13.09 -8.44
CA PHE A 241 -15.73 -13.02 -6.99
C PHE A 241 -14.39 -12.45 -6.53
N ARG A 242 -14.43 -11.51 -5.59
CA ARG A 242 -13.34 -11.31 -4.64
C ARG A 242 -13.62 -12.21 -3.44
N ILE A 243 -12.62 -12.97 -2.99
CA ILE A 243 -12.78 -13.94 -1.92
C ILE A 243 -12.01 -13.44 -0.70
N ASP A 244 -12.75 -13.20 0.38
CA ASP A 244 -12.22 -12.74 1.66
C ASP A 244 -11.37 -13.81 2.36
N THR A 245 -10.40 -13.35 3.17
CA THR A 245 -9.72 -14.15 4.21
C THR A 245 -9.15 -15.50 3.76
N VAL A 246 -8.63 -15.59 2.54
CA VAL A 246 -8.33 -16.92 1.95
C VAL A 246 -7.23 -17.71 2.68
N ILE A 247 -6.38 -17.01 3.44
CA ILE A 247 -5.29 -17.59 4.25
C ILE A 247 -5.76 -18.25 5.56
N TYR A 248 -7.03 -18.07 5.93
CA TYR A 248 -7.65 -18.66 7.13
C TYR A 248 -8.45 -19.92 6.81
N VAL A 249 -8.54 -20.29 5.52
CA VAL A 249 -9.30 -21.47 5.06
C VAL A 249 -8.36 -22.50 4.42
N PRO A 250 -8.51 -23.80 4.72
CA PRO A 250 -7.66 -24.86 4.14
C PRO A 250 -7.69 -24.93 2.61
N MET A 251 -6.53 -25.17 1.98
CA MET A 251 -6.38 -25.22 0.51
C MET A 251 -7.28 -26.25 -0.20
N GLU A 252 -7.62 -27.35 0.47
CA GLU A 252 -8.50 -28.38 -0.12
C GLU A 252 -9.95 -27.88 -0.28
N PHE A 253 -10.41 -26.96 0.58
CA PHE A 253 -11.70 -26.30 0.39
C PHE A 253 -11.72 -25.53 -0.93
N TRP A 254 -10.67 -24.75 -1.23
CA TRP A 254 -10.62 -23.92 -2.45
C TRP A 254 -10.68 -24.76 -3.72
N LYS A 255 -9.97 -25.89 -3.76
CA LYS A 255 -10.01 -26.83 -4.88
C LYS A 255 -11.43 -27.33 -5.13
N GLU A 256 -12.12 -27.75 -4.08
CA GLU A 256 -13.48 -28.27 -4.17
C GLU A 256 -14.50 -27.17 -4.49
N PHE A 257 -14.42 -26.03 -3.80
CA PHE A 257 -15.31 -24.87 -3.95
C PHE A 257 -15.28 -24.30 -5.37
N LEU A 258 -14.08 -24.14 -5.95
CA LEU A 258 -13.90 -23.53 -7.27
C LEU A 258 -14.07 -24.54 -8.41
N ASN A 259 -13.40 -25.69 -8.33
CA ASN A 259 -13.27 -26.65 -9.44
C ASN A 259 -14.06 -27.95 -9.26
N GLY A 260 -14.56 -28.24 -8.05
CA GLY A 260 -15.31 -29.45 -7.77
C GLY A 260 -16.70 -29.46 -8.44
N GLU A 261 -17.44 -30.55 -8.23
CA GLU A 261 -18.81 -30.67 -8.76
C GLU A 261 -19.70 -29.56 -8.23
N ALA A 262 -20.50 -28.94 -9.11
CA ALA A 262 -21.30 -27.76 -8.81
C ALA A 262 -20.49 -26.59 -8.20
N GLY A 263 -19.18 -26.57 -8.44
CA GLY A 263 -18.30 -25.47 -8.03
C GLY A 263 -18.50 -24.21 -8.88
N VAL A 264 -17.87 -23.12 -8.45
CA VAL A 264 -18.02 -21.78 -9.05
C VAL A 264 -17.83 -21.79 -10.55
N TYR A 265 -16.74 -22.38 -11.06
CA TYR A 265 -16.45 -22.33 -12.50
C TYR A 265 -17.39 -23.17 -13.35
N GLU A 266 -17.89 -24.29 -12.80
CA GLU A 266 -18.87 -25.11 -13.51
C GLU A 266 -20.19 -24.36 -13.67
N VAL A 267 -20.70 -23.75 -12.60
CA VAL A 267 -21.95 -22.98 -12.64
C VAL A 267 -21.79 -21.73 -13.51
N ALA A 268 -20.68 -21.00 -13.39
CA ALA A 268 -20.40 -19.85 -14.22
C ALA A 268 -20.37 -20.19 -15.71
N SER A 269 -19.69 -21.28 -16.07
CA SER A 269 -19.62 -21.76 -17.46
C SER A 269 -20.99 -22.17 -18.01
N ARG A 270 -21.84 -22.82 -17.20
CA ARG A 270 -23.23 -23.16 -17.57
C ARG A 270 -24.08 -21.91 -17.83
N ASN A 271 -23.77 -20.80 -17.16
CA ASN A 271 -24.40 -19.48 -17.35
C ASN A 271 -23.70 -18.61 -18.41
N GLY A 272 -22.76 -19.18 -19.18
CA GLY A 272 -22.08 -18.49 -20.29
C GLY A 272 -20.88 -17.62 -19.89
N LYS A 273 -20.48 -17.62 -18.61
CA LYS A 273 -19.31 -16.90 -18.09
C LYS A 273 -18.08 -17.82 -18.08
N THR A 274 -17.50 -18.07 -19.25
CA THR A 274 -16.34 -18.99 -19.38
C THR A 274 -15.03 -18.45 -18.80
N GLU A 275 -14.98 -17.16 -18.46
CA GLU A 275 -13.83 -16.48 -17.85
C GLU A 275 -14.25 -15.81 -16.54
N PHE A 276 -15.09 -16.48 -15.73
CA PHE A 276 -15.50 -15.93 -14.44
C PHE A 276 -14.29 -15.70 -13.54
N LEU A 277 -14.09 -14.46 -13.07
CA LEU A 277 -12.93 -14.12 -12.26
C LEU A 277 -13.11 -14.62 -10.84
N THR A 278 -12.08 -15.24 -10.26
CA THR A 278 -11.99 -15.37 -8.81
C THR A 278 -10.62 -14.92 -8.36
N PHE A 279 -10.59 -14.03 -7.37
CA PHE A 279 -9.34 -13.61 -6.75
C PHE A 279 -9.45 -13.53 -5.23
N GLY A 280 -8.44 -14.09 -4.57
CA GLY A 280 -8.36 -14.09 -3.11
C GLY A 280 -7.66 -12.85 -2.56
N GLU A 281 -8.06 -12.49 -1.35
CA GLU A 281 -7.26 -11.67 -0.44
C GLU A 281 -6.35 -12.56 0.41
N ALA A 282 -5.08 -12.62 0.02
CA ALA A 282 -4.04 -13.14 0.88
C ALA A 282 -3.18 -11.96 1.34
N TRP A 283 -3.33 -11.54 2.60
CA TRP A 283 -2.48 -10.51 3.20
C TRP A 283 -1.09 -11.08 3.47
N VAL A 284 -0.29 -11.17 2.42
CA VAL A 284 1.07 -11.70 2.46
C VAL A 284 2.06 -10.64 2.02
N ARG A 285 3.24 -10.72 2.60
CA ARG A 285 4.35 -9.81 2.33
C ARG A 285 5.55 -10.63 1.87
N SER A 286 6.41 -9.99 1.11
CA SER A 286 7.79 -10.43 0.96
C SER A 286 8.69 -9.25 1.33
N ASP A 287 9.76 -9.51 2.07
CA ASP A 287 10.77 -8.49 2.33
C ASP A 287 11.50 -8.09 1.01
N PRO A 288 12.22 -6.95 1.00
CA PRO A 288 13.04 -6.60 -0.15
C PRO A 288 14.01 -7.74 -0.52
N PHE A 289 14.02 -8.09 -1.81
CA PHE A 289 14.83 -9.20 -2.35
C PHE A 289 14.45 -10.61 -1.84
N ASP A 290 13.25 -10.76 -1.28
CA ASP A 290 12.59 -12.02 -0.93
C ASP A 290 11.29 -12.22 -1.71
N ASP A 291 10.83 -13.46 -1.81
CA ASP A 291 9.69 -13.88 -2.63
C ASP A 291 8.69 -14.81 -1.90
N SER A 292 8.70 -14.79 -0.56
CA SER A 292 7.83 -15.64 0.28
C SER A 292 6.34 -15.41 0.05
N GLY A 293 5.90 -14.15 -0.05
CA GLY A 293 4.51 -13.79 -0.35
C GLY A 293 4.06 -14.27 -1.73
N GLU A 294 4.91 -14.16 -2.76
CA GLU A 294 4.59 -14.69 -4.09
C GLU A 294 4.47 -16.21 -4.12
N ILE A 295 5.22 -16.93 -3.28
CA ILE A 295 5.06 -18.39 -3.13
C ILE A 295 3.65 -18.69 -2.63
N VAL A 296 3.21 -18.02 -1.56
CA VAL A 296 1.87 -18.23 -1.00
C VAL A 296 0.79 -17.86 -2.02
N ILE A 297 0.94 -16.77 -2.76
CA ILE A 297 0.04 -16.42 -3.88
C ILE A 297 -0.01 -17.53 -4.93
N GLY A 298 1.15 -18.13 -5.27
CA GLY A 298 1.24 -19.26 -6.19
C GLY A 298 0.43 -20.48 -5.73
N GLU A 299 0.41 -20.77 -4.43
CA GLU A 299 -0.37 -21.88 -3.87
C GLU A 299 -1.89 -21.71 -4.09
N PHE A 300 -2.40 -20.47 -4.07
CA PHE A 300 -3.81 -20.18 -4.38
C PHE A 300 -4.14 -20.33 -5.85
N PHE A 301 -3.21 -19.98 -6.75
CA PHE A 301 -3.35 -20.32 -8.17
C PHE A 301 -3.42 -21.83 -8.38
N ASP A 302 -2.56 -22.60 -7.71
CA ASP A 302 -2.57 -24.07 -7.75
C ASP A 302 -3.84 -24.67 -7.14
N ALA A 303 -4.45 -24.00 -6.17
CA ALA A 303 -5.74 -24.37 -5.58
C ALA A 303 -6.95 -24.02 -6.46
N GLY A 304 -6.75 -23.26 -7.54
CA GLY A 304 -7.76 -23.00 -8.56
C GLY A 304 -8.17 -21.54 -8.73
N MET A 305 -7.69 -20.61 -7.90
CA MET A 305 -7.95 -19.19 -8.13
C MET A 305 -7.29 -18.77 -9.44
N ASN A 306 -7.98 -17.94 -10.23
CA ASN A 306 -7.46 -17.52 -11.54
C ASN A 306 -6.92 -16.07 -11.55
N ALA A 307 -6.90 -15.45 -10.38
CA ALA A 307 -6.31 -14.15 -10.09
C ALA A 307 -6.06 -14.01 -8.58
N MET A 308 -5.27 -13.03 -8.15
CA MET A 308 -5.00 -12.73 -6.73
C MET A 308 -4.75 -11.23 -6.52
N LEU A 309 -5.08 -10.69 -5.33
CA LEU A 309 -4.61 -9.36 -4.92
C LEU A 309 -3.09 -9.36 -4.79
N ASP A 310 -2.44 -8.34 -5.37
CA ASP A 310 -0.98 -8.22 -5.42
C ASP A 310 -0.42 -7.50 -4.18
N PHE A 311 -0.60 -8.08 -2.99
CA PHE A 311 -0.11 -7.50 -1.72
C PHE A 311 1.41 -7.30 -1.69
N PRO A 312 2.26 -8.26 -2.15
CA PRO A 312 3.70 -8.04 -2.19
C PRO A 312 4.09 -6.79 -3.00
N LEU A 313 3.44 -6.54 -4.14
CA LEU A 313 3.65 -5.32 -4.91
C LEU A 313 3.05 -4.09 -4.22
N ASN A 314 1.86 -4.18 -3.63
CA ASN A 314 1.24 -3.07 -2.90
C ASN A 314 2.14 -2.58 -1.73
N ILE A 315 2.68 -3.50 -0.94
CA ILE A 315 3.56 -3.17 0.18
C ILE A 315 4.84 -2.53 -0.34
N GLU A 316 5.48 -3.12 -1.36
CA GLU A 316 6.74 -2.60 -1.91
C GLU A 316 6.56 -1.24 -2.61
N LEU A 317 5.47 -1.04 -3.36
CA LEU A 317 5.20 0.24 -4.01
C LEU A 317 4.92 1.35 -2.99
N ARG A 318 4.26 1.04 -1.87
CA ARG A 318 4.08 2.00 -0.78
C ARG A 318 5.42 2.33 -0.13
N SER A 319 6.23 1.32 0.18
CA SER A 319 7.62 1.46 0.64
C SER A 319 8.44 2.40 -0.28
N VAL A 320 8.37 2.24 -1.60
CA VAL A 320 9.16 3.10 -2.50
C VAL A 320 8.53 4.48 -2.72
N PHE A 321 7.25 4.56 -3.09
CA PHE A 321 6.64 5.83 -3.47
C PHE A 321 6.20 6.68 -2.28
N LYS A 322 5.71 6.08 -1.19
CA LYS A 322 5.26 6.77 0.02
C LYS A 322 6.43 7.00 0.97
N GLU A 323 7.16 5.93 1.30
CA GLU A 323 8.22 5.97 2.32
C GLU A 323 9.61 6.35 1.78
N GLY A 324 9.80 6.35 0.46
CA GLY A 324 11.07 6.71 -0.15
C GLY A 324 12.17 5.65 0.02
N LYS A 325 11.81 4.36 0.07
CA LYS A 325 12.80 3.26 0.01
C LYS A 325 13.42 3.13 -1.40
N ALA A 326 14.43 2.27 -1.49
CA ALA A 326 15.21 2.02 -2.71
C ALA A 326 14.34 1.55 -3.88
N THR A 327 14.50 2.17 -5.05
CA THR A 327 13.75 1.76 -6.25
C THR A 327 14.18 0.39 -6.77
N ALA A 328 15.37 -0.10 -6.37
CA ALA A 328 15.82 -1.46 -6.63
C ALA A 328 14.87 -2.53 -6.05
N ASN A 329 14.19 -2.24 -4.94
CA ASN A 329 13.22 -3.18 -4.37
C ASN A 329 12.04 -3.41 -5.32
N LEU A 330 11.50 -2.33 -5.91
CA LEU A 330 10.45 -2.44 -6.93
C LEU A 330 10.95 -3.16 -8.18
N GLY A 331 12.19 -2.93 -8.60
CA GLY A 331 12.80 -3.65 -9.71
C GLY A 331 12.77 -5.16 -9.50
N TYR A 332 13.28 -5.61 -8.35
CA TYR A 332 13.24 -7.01 -7.95
C TYR A 332 11.80 -7.56 -7.89
N ARG A 333 10.87 -6.82 -7.28
CA ARG A 333 9.46 -7.23 -7.16
C ARG A 333 8.81 -7.46 -8.53
N LEU A 334 9.08 -6.61 -9.51
CA LEU A 334 8.59 -6.78 -10.87
C LEU A 334 9.20 -8.01 -11.58
N GLU A 335 10.47 -8.32 -11.34
CA GLU A 335 11.11 -9.53 -11.88
C GLU A 335 10.54 -10.82 -11.28
N VAL A 336 10.34 -10.84 -9.96
CA VAL A 336 9.77 -12.00 -9.25
C VAL A 336 8.35 -12.26 -9.69
N ARG A 337 7.47 -11.26 -9.68
CA ARG A 337 6.07 -11.46 -10.09
C ARG A 337 5.96 -11.96 -11.53
N GLN A 338 6.80 -11.45 -12.44
CA GLN A 338 6.81 -11.88 -13.84
C GLN A 338 7.33 -13.31 -14.02
N SER A 339 8.31 -13.73 -13.22
CA SER A 339 8.94 -15.05 -13.36
C SER A 339 8.18 -16.17 -12.64
N ARG A 340 7.39 -15.84 -11.61
CA ARG A 340 6.71 -16.82 -10.76
C ARG A 340 5.20 -16.92 -10.97
N LEU A 341 4.56 -15.82 -11.32
CA LEU A 341 3.10 -15.72 -11.34
C LEU A 341 2.61 -15.32 -12.73
N ASP A 342 1.33 -15.54 -13.01
CA ASP A 342 0.67 -14.86 -14.12
C ASP A 342 0.45 -13.39 -13.74
N GLN A 343 1.45 -12.56 -14.04
CA GLN A 343 1.43 -11.14 -13.71
C GLN A 343 0.25 -10.37 -14.32
N THR A 344 -0.39 -10.90 -15.36
CA THR A 344 -1.57 -10.28 -16.00
C THR A 344 -2.85 -10.50 -15.20
N ARG A 345 -2.84 -11.48 -14.27
CA ARG A 345 -3.95 -11.87 -13.40
C ARG A 345 -3.79 -11.43 -11.95
N LEU A 346 -2.83 -10.56 -11.69
CA LEU A 346 -2.66 -9.93 -10.38
C LEU A 346 -3.41 -8.59 -10.33
N LEU A 347 -4.25 -8.41 -9.31
CA LEU A 347 -4.96 -7.16 -9.08
C LEU A 347 -4.05 -6.20 -8.31
N THR A 348 -3.64 -5.12 -8.97
CA THR A 348 -2.68 -4.14 -8.44
C THR A 348 -3.42 -2.96 -7.84
N PHE A 349 -3.01 -2.51 -6.65
CA PHE A 349 -3.70 -1.46 -5.91
C PHE A 349 -2.70 -0.70 -5.04
N ILE A 350 -3.07 0.51 -4.63
CA ILE A 350 -2.22 1.37 -3.77
C ILE A 350 -2.72 1.46 -2.33
N ASP A 351 -4.02 1.30 -2.15
CA ASP A 351 -4.75 1.24 -0.88
C ASP A 351 -6.07 0.49 -1.06
N ASN A 352 -6.69 0.09 0.05
CA ASN A 352 -7.99 -0.58 0.10
C ASN A 352 -8.71 -0.26 1.42
N HIS A 353 -9.75 -1.03 1.75
CA HIS A 353 -10.60 -0.84 2.94
C HIS A 353 -10.00 -1.21 4.29
N ASP A 354 -8.84 -1.90 4.33
CA ASP A 354 -8.24 -2.43 5.56
C ASP A 354 -6.85 -1.84 5.84
N MET A 355 -6.45 -0.83 5.07
CA MET A 355 -5.22 -0.09 5.31
C MET A 355 -5.47 1.40 5.26
N GLU A 356 -4.57 2.16 5.88
CA GLU A 356 -4.58 3.61 5.76
C GLU A 356 -4.52 4.05 4.29
N ARG A 357 -5.32 5.07 3.96
CA ARG A 357 -5.29 5.73 2.65
C ARG A 357 -3.87 6.18 2.31
N PHE A 358 -3.51 6.10 1.03
CA PHE A 358 -2.15 6.42 0.59
C PHE A 358 -1.72 7.85 0.98
N LEU A 359 -2.64 8.82 0.94
CA LEU A 359 -2.38 10.22 1.30
C LEU A 359 -2.13 10.43 2.80
N LYS A 360 -2.55 9.51 3.66
CA LYS A 360 -2.22 9.55 5.08
C LYS A 360 -0.76 9.16 5.24
N GLY A 361 0.13 10.15 5.30
CA GLY A 361 1.59 9.95 5.29
C GLY A 361 2.24 9.97 3.90
N GLY A 362 1.52 10.34 2.84
CA GLY A 362 2.02 10.48 1.47
C GLY A 362 1.57 11.78 0.82
N GLY A 363 2.41 12.38 -0.03
CA GLY A 363 2.05 13.59 -0.77
C GLY A 363 1.25 13.30 -2.06
N LEU A 364 0.59 14.34 -2.60
CA LEU A 364 -0.16 14.24 -3.86
C LEU A 364 0.72 13.76 -5.04
N SER A 365 1.96 14.23 -5.12
CA SER A 365 2.91 13.80 -6.16
C SER A 365 3.37 12.34 -5.97
N ASN A 366 3.38 11.83 -4.74
CA ASN A 366 3.66 10.43 -4.44
C ASN A 366 2.49 9.55 -4.93
N LEU A 367 1.26 9.93 -4.58
CA LEU A 367 0.04 9.25 -5.02
C LEU A 367 -0.03 9.17 -6.55
N LYS A 368 0.23 10.29 -7.24
CA LYS A 368 0.23 10.32 -8.70
C LYS A 368 1.27 9.42 -9.35
N GLN A 369 2.45 9.26 -8.75
CA GLN A 369 3.44 8.29 -9.22
C GLN A 369 3.00 6.86 -8.99
N ALA A 370 2.47 6.53 -7.80
CA ALA A 370 1.96 5.20 -7.49
C ALA A 370 0.80 4.79 -8.43
N LEU A 371 -0.12 5.73 -8.71
CA LEU A 371 -1.18 5.54 -9.71
C LEU A 371 -0.59 5.34 -11.11
N ALA A 372 0.32 6.21 -11.57
CA ALA A 372 0.94 6.03 -12.89
C ALA A 372 1.61 4.65 -13.00
N PHE A 373 2.29 4.21 -11.94
CA PHE A 373 2.96 2.92 -11.86
C PHE A 373 2.01 1.73 -12.06
N ILE A 374 0.92 1.63 -11.29
CA ILE A 374 -0.01 0.49 -11.43
C ILE A 374 -0.76 0.50 -12.78
N PHE A 375 -0.89 1.67 -13.42
CA PHE A 375 -1.50 1.78 -14.75
C PHE A 375 -0.55 1.42 -15.90
N THR A 376 0.76 1.46 -15.68
CA THR A 376 1.78 1.20 -16.71
C THR A 376 2.52 -0.14 -16.56
N ILE A 377 1.99 -1.07 -15.76
CA ILE A 377 2.47 -2.45 -15.64
C ILE A 377 1.36 -3.47 -15.95
N PRO A 378 1.68 -4.72 -16.36
CA PRO A 378 0.71 -5.80 -16.49
C PRO A 378 0.04 -6.14 -15.16
N GLY A 379 -1.22 -6.54 -15.22
CA GLY A 379 -2.10 -6.75 -14.06
C GLY A 379 -3.44 -6.04 -14.25
N ILE A 380 -4.27 -6.03 -13.23
CA ILE A 380 -5.61 -5.41 -13.25
C ILE A 380 -5.63 -4.30 -12.19
N PRO A 381 -5.50 -3.01 -12.57
CA PRO A 381 -5.46 -1.94 -11.60
C PRO A 381 -6.82 -1.78 -10.89
N VAL A 382 -6.78 -1.70 -9.56
CA VAL A 382 -7.91 -1.45 -8.67
C VAL A 382 -7.76 -0.06 -8.05
N ILE A 383 -8.81 0.75 -8.19
CA ILE A 383 -8.94 2.05 -7.55
C ILE A 383 -9.95 1.91 -6.42
N TYR A 384 -9.53 2.19 -5.19
CA TYR A 384 -10.46 2.26 -4.06
C TYR A 384 -11.22 3.59 -4.08
N TYR A 385 -12.55 3.56 -3.86
CA TYR A 385 -13.40 4.74 -3.97
C TYR A 385 -12.87 5.92 -3.13
N GLY A 386 -13.00 7.15 -3.64
CA GLY A 386 -12.56 8.36 -2.95
C GLY A 386 -11.08 8.69 -3.12
N THR A 387 -10.26 7.76 -3.64
CA THR A 387 -8.87 8.06 -4.02
C THR A 387 -8.81 9.16 -5.08
N GLU A 388 -9.74 9.16 -6.03
CA GLU A 388 -9.90 10.19 -7.05
C GLU A 388 -10.41 11.54 -6.52
N GLN A 389 -10.81 11.58 -5.25
CA GLN A 389 -11.26 12.77 -4.52
C GLN A 389 -10.29 13.18 -3.40
N GLY A 390 -9.19 12.44 -3.24
CA GLY A 390 -8.12 12.77 -2.29
C GLY A 390 -8.44 12.42 -0.84
N PHE A 391 -9.12 11.29 -0.60
CA PHE A 391 -9.45 10.85 0.75
C PHE A 391 -8.21 10.56 1.61
N PHE A 392 -8.26 11.03 2.85
CA PHE A 392 -7.25 10.74 3.89
C PHE A 392 -7.73 9.69 4.89
N GLU A 393 -9.04 9.64 5.16
CA GLU A 393 -9.60 8.73 6.16
C GLU A 393 -10.09 7.43 5.51
N THR A 394 -9.75 6.31 6.16
CA THR A 394 -10.22 4.98 5.78
C THR A 394 -11.73 4.91 5.98
N ARG A 395 -12.46 4.35 5.01
CA ARG A 395 -13.92 4.19 5.02
C ARG A 395 -14.72 5.50 5.18
N ALA A 396 -14.12 6.66 4.88
CA ALA A 396 -14.86 7.92 4.77
C ALA A 396 -15.96 7.86 3.72
N THR A 397 -16.98 8.68 3.88
CA THR A 397 -18.18 8.65 3.04
C THR A 397 -18.08 9.63 1.87
N MET A 398 -18.53 9.20 0.69
CA MET A 398 -18.55 10.01 -0.54
C MET A 398 -19.74 10.97 -0.63
N PHE A 399 -20.73 10.86 0.25
CA PHE A 399 -21.89 11.76 0.33
C PHE A 399 -21.87 12.61 1.61
N ALA A 400 -22.50 13.77 1.54
CA ALA A 400 -22.37 14.84 2.53
C ALA A 400 -22.75 14.45 3.97
N GLU A 401 -23.71 13.55 4.15
CA GLU A 401 -24.27 13.21 5.47
C GLU A 401 -23.43 12.18 6.26
N GLY A 402 -22.48 11.50 5.63
CA GLY A 402 -21.75 10.40 6.26
C GLY A 402 -20.45 10.77 6.97
N PHE A 403 -19.82 9.75 7.52
CA PHE A 403 -18.59 9.80 8.30
C PHE A 403 -17.45 10.43 7.50
N GLN A 404 -16.79 11.43 8.10
CA GLN A 404 -15.62 12.14 7.53
C GLN A 404 -15.84 12.73 6.12
N SER A 405 -17.09 12.95 5.70
CA SER A 405 -17.40 13.59 4.42
C SER A 405 -17.07 15.10 4.40
N GLY A 406 -16.98 15.73 5.57
CA GLY A 406 -16.86 17.19 5.68
C GLY A 406 -18.14 17.95 5.28
N GLY A 407 -19.29 17.27 5.18
CA GLY A 407 -20.57 17.89 4.81
C GLY A 407 -20.71 18.18 3.32
N ILE A 408 -19.95 17.51 2.45
CA ILE A 408 -19.99 17.69 1.00
C ILE A 408 -20.04 16.34 0.26
N ASP A 409 -20.62 16.36 -0.94
CA ASP A 409 -20.58 15.23 -1.87
C ASP A 409 -19.25 15.22 -2.65
N HIS A 410 -18.62 14.05 -2.71
CA HIS A 410 -17.32 13.80 -3.33
C HIS A 410 -17.47 13.16 -4.71
N PHE A 411 -18.26 13.75 -5.60
CA PHE A 411 -18.44 13.25 -6.97
C PHE A 411 -17.96 14.26 -8.03
N ASP A 412 -16.96 15.06 -7.70
CA ASP A 412 -16.45 16.09 -8.59
C ASP A 412 -15.59 15.49 -9.72
N THR A 413 -16.17 15.45 -10.92
CA THR A 413 -15.48 15.01 -12.15
C THR A 413 -14.43 16.00 -12.67
N GLN A 414 -14.37 17.20 -12.08
CA GLN A 414 -13.37 18.23 -12.38
C GLN A 414 -12.18 18.20 -11.41
N SER A 415 -12.20 17.34 -10.39
CA SER A 415 -11.10 17.21 -9.44
C SER A 415 -9.80 16.84 -10.18
N GLU A 416 -8.67 17.26 -9.62
CA GLU A 416 -7.35 17.02 -10.21
C GLU A 416 -7.05 15.51 -10.34
N LEU A 417 -7.37 14.73 -9.29
CA LEU A 417 -7.12 13.29 -9.26
C LEU A 417 -8.09 12.50 -10.14
N TYR A 418 -9.37 12.89 -10.24
CA TYR A 418 -10.33 12.29 -11.16
C TYR A 418 -9.86 12.42 -12.61
N ASN A 419 -9.46 13.63 -13.02
CA ASN A 419 -8.96 13.86 -14.37
C ASN A 419 -7.64 13.10 -14.63
N TYR A 420 -6.75 13.04 -13.62
CA TYR A 420 -5.48 12.32 -13.71
C TYR A 420 -5.69 10.82 -13.92
N ILE A 421 -6.53 10.17 -13.11
CA ILE A 421 -6.85 8.74 -13.24
C ILE A 421 -7.56 8.46 -14.57
N ARG A 422 -8.43 9.37 -15.03
CA ARG A 422 -9.07 9.26 -16.35
C ARG A 422 -8.06 9.26 -17.49
N ASP A 423 -7.04 10.10 -17.41
CA ASP A 423 -6.02 10.16 -18.46
C ASP A 423 -5.07 8.95 -18.41
N LEU A 424 -4.75 8.43 -17.21
CA LEU A 424 -4.06 7.13 -17.07
C LEU A 424 -4.89 5.94 -17.60
N SER A 425 -6.20 5.96 -17.38
CA SER A 425 -7.11 4.93 -17.89
C SER A 425 -7.12 4.90 -19.42
N LYS A 426 -7.17 6.07 -20.06
CA LYS A 426 -7.05 6.18 -21.53
C LYS A 426 -5.70 5.67 -22.01
N LEU A 427 -4.61 6.07 -21.37
CA LEU A 427 -3.25 5.63 -21.71
C LEU A 427 -3.15 4.08 -21.69
N ARG A 428 -3.64 3.44 -20.63
CA ARG A 428 -3.65 1.98 -20.50
C ARG A 428 -4.47 1.30 -21.61
N GLN A 429 -5.65 1.84 -21.92
CA GLN A 429 -6.54 1.30 -22.94
C GLN A 429 -6.00 1.51 -24.37
N GLU A 430 -5.30 2.61 -24.62
CA GLU A 430 -4.73 2.95 -25.93
C GLU A 430 -3.53 2.06 -26.28
N TYR A 431 -2.68 1.71 -25.29
CA TYR A 431 -1.45 0.95 -25.51
C TYR A 431 -1.52 -0.45 -24.88
N PRO A 432 -1.72 -1.52 -25.68
CA PRO A 432 -1.79 -2.91 -25.19
C PRO A 432 -0.57 -3.38 -24.40
N VAL A 433 0.59 -2.75 -24.61
CA VAL A 433 1.84 -3.08 -23.92
C VAL A 433 1.71 -3.02 -22.39
N PHE A 434 0.85 -2.15 -21.85
CA PHE A 434 0.64 -2.05 -20.40
C PHE A 434 -0.20 -3.19 -19.84
N ARG A 435 -0.91 -3.94 -20.68
CA ARG A 435 -1.79 -5.05 -20.28
C ARG A 435 -1.13 -6.41 -20.55
N TYR A 436 -0.36 -6.50 -21.63
CA TYR A 436 0.18 -7.77 -22.16
C TYR A 436 1.69 -7.77 -22.38
N GLY A 437 2.39 -6.69 -22.05
CA GLY A 437 3.82 -6.56 -22.30
C GLY A 437 4.68 -7.32 -21.31
N THR A 438 5.87 -7.72 -21.74
CA THR A 438 6.93 -8.22 -20.85
C THR A 438 7.77 -7.05 -20.37
N ILE A 439 8.04 -7.02 -19.06
CA ILE A 439 8.84 -5.98 -18.41
C ILE A 439 10.32 -6.37 -18.40
N GLU A 440 11.18 -5.39 -18.67
CA GLU A 440 12.62 -5.41 -18.43
C GLU A 440 13.00 -4.20 -17.57
N ILE A 441 13.66 -4.43 -16.42
CA ILE A 441 14.19 -3.36 -15.58
C ILE A 441 15.46 -2.81 -16.23
N LEU A 442 15.52 -1.49 -16.46
CA LEU A 442 16.64 -0.84 -17.13
C LEU A 442 17.55 -0.07 -16.18
N LYS A 443 16.97 0.51 -15.12
CA LYS A 443 17.70 1.29 -14.11
C LYS A 443 16.92 1.34 -12.79
N SER A 444 17.64 1.20 -11.69
CA SER A 444 17.13 1.40 -10.33
C SER A 444 18.27 1.81 -9.40
N ASP A 445 17.93 2.52 -8.33
CA ASP A 445 18.87 2.97 -7.30
C ASP A 445 18.73 2.09 -6.05
N SER A 446 19.88 1.69 -5.48
CA SER A 446 19.97 0.74 -4.36
C SER A 446 19.95 1.40 -2.98
N ASN A 447 20.06 2.73 -2.91
CA ASN A 447 20.23 3.46 -1.65
C ASN A 447 19.24 4.64 -1.56
N GLY A 448 17.98 4.31 -1.28
CA GLY A 448 16.91 5.29 -1.10
C GLY A 448 16.22 5.74 -2.40
N PRO A 449 15.47 6.84 -2.37
CA PRO A 449 14.64 7.26 -3.48
C PRO A 449 15.50 7.81 -4.62
N GLY A 450 15.08 7.61 -5.86
CA GLY A 450 15.91 7.92 -7.02
C GLY A 450 15.27 7.52 -8.34
N ILE A 451 16.09 7.22 -9.35
CA ILE A 451 15.60 6.84 -10.66
C ILE A 451 15.04 5.40 -10.62
N PHE A 452 13.90 5.21 -11.28
CA PHE A 452 13.37 3.89 -11.61
C PHE A 452 12.94 3.86 -13.08
N ALA A 453 13.52 2.96 -13.86
CA ALA A 453 13.24 2.87 -15.29
C ALA A 453 13.05 1.43 -15.72
N TYR A 454 11.99 1.18 -16.49
CA TYR A 454 11.70 -0.11 -17.08
C TYR A 454 11.15 0.04 -18.50
N ARG A 455 11.33 -1.00 -19.32
CA ARG A 455 10.76 -1.12 -20.66
C ARG A 455 9.69 -2.19 -20.65
N LEU A 456 8.59 -1.95 -21.34
CA LEU A 456 7.64 -2.98 -21.73
C LEU A 456 7.72 -3.23 -23.23
N GLU A 457 7.59 -4.50 -23.62
CA GLU A 457 7.56 -4.91 -25.02
C GLU A 457 6.36 -5.80 -25.33
N HIS A 458 5.63 -5.48 -26.40
CA HIS A 458 4.49 -6.27 -26.87
C HIS A 458 4.28 -6.03 -28.37
N ASN A 459 4.17 -7.11 -29.18
CA ASN A 459 3.95 -7.03 -30.63
C ASN A 459 4.91 -6.08 -31.40
N GLY A 460 6.13 -5.89 -30.90
CA GLY A 460 7.14 -5.01 -31.49
C GLY A 460 7.14 -3.57 -30.95
N ASP A 461 6.08 -3.15 -30.26
CA ASP A 461 6.06 -1.87 -29.56
C ASP A 461 6.98 -1.94 -28.34
N LYS A 462 7.83 -0.93 -28.18
CA LYS A 462 8.73 -0.75 -27.04
C LYS A 462 8.38 0.55 -26.33
N VAL A 463 7.89 0.44 -25.10
CA VAL A 463 7.52 1.59 -24.26
C VAL A 463 8.42 1.65 -23.04
N PHE A 464 8.92 2.83 -22.73
CA PHE A 464 9.80 3.14 -21.62
C PHE A 464 9.02 3.93 -20.58
N VAL A 465 9.07 3.47 -19.34
CA VAL A 465 8.55 4.19 -18.18
C VAL A 465 9.73 4.56 -17.30
N ILE A 466 9.91 5.86 -17.06
CA ILE A 466 11.02 6.42 -16.31
C ILE A 466 10.45 7.33 -15.24
N MET A 467 10.81 7.06 -13.99
CA MET A 467 10.36 7.80 -12.83
C MET A 467 11.56 8.33 -12.05
N ASN A 468 11.39 9.50 -11.45
CA ASN A 468 12.26 9.97 -10.37
C ASN A 468 11.43 10.01 -9.09
N THR A 469 11.68 9.05 -8.20
CA THR A 469 10.98 8.95 -6.93
C THR A 469 11.57 9.89 -5.88
N ALA A 470 12.70 10.57 -6.11
CA ALA A 470 13.27 11.50 -5.14
C ALA A 470 12.53 12.85 -5.07
N GLY A 471 12.66 13.53 -3.93
CA GLY A 471 12.20 14.90 -3.71
C GLY A 471 13.04 15.98 -4.42
N GLU A 472 14.09 15.58 -5.12
CA GLU A 472 15.05 16.46 -5.79
C GLU A 472 15.35 16.00 -7.22
N ARG A 473 16.02 16.84 -8.02
CA ARG A 473 16.33 16.52 -9.42
C ARG A 473 17.43 15.46 -9.52
N ARG A 474 17.15 14.40 -10.27
CA ARG A 474 18.08 13.31 -10.55
C ARG A 474 18.47 13.25 -12.04
N ILE A 475 19.66 12.73 -12.32
CA ILE A 475 20.12 12.45 -13.69
C ILE A 475 20.03 10.94 -13.97
N LEU A 476 19.25 10.58 -14.98
CA LEU A 476 19.39 9.28 -15.62
C LEU A 476 20.55 9.36 -16.61
N ALA A 477 21.60 8.58 -16.39
CA ALA A 477 22.70 8.40 -17.32
C ALA A 477 22.99 6.90 -17.49
N ASN A 478 23.73 6.56 -18.55
CA ASN A 478 24.19 5.20 -18.83
C ASN A 478 23.11 4.11 -18.93
N MET A 479 21.83 4.47 -19.03
CA MET A 479 20.75 3.49 -19.16
C MET A 479 20.77 2.92 -20.59
N LYS A 480 21.09 1.63 -20.72
CA LYS A 480 21.03 0.95 -22.02
C LYS A 480 19.57 0.76 -22.43
N SER A 481 19.15 1.43 -23.50
CA SER A 481 17.76 1.42 -23.96
C SER A 481 17.37 0.14 -24.73
N GLY A 482 18.36 -0.52 -25.35
CA GLY A 482 18.11 -1.60 -26.31
C GLY A 482 17.65 -1.10 -27.69
N LEU A 483 17.83 0.19 -27.97
CA LEU A 483 17.60 0.85 -29.25
C LEU A 483 18.94 1.22 -29.93
N GLU A 484 18.89 1.48 -31.23
CA GLU A 484 20.03 1.96 -31.99
C GLU A 484 20.36 3.43 -31.68
N GLU A 485 21.64 3.79 -31.83
CA GLU A 485 22.10 5.17 -31.68
C GLU A 485 21.32 6.12 -32.60
N GLY A 486 20.89 7.25 -32.05
CA GLY A 486 20.11 8.26 -32.74
C GLY A 486 18.61 8.03 -32.72
N GLN A 487 18.10 6.81 -32.48
CA GLN A 487 16.66 6.57 -32.37
C GLN A 487 16.04 7.41 -31.26
N ILE A 488 14.78 7.81 -31.44
CA ILE A 488 14.11 8.72 -30.51
C ILE A 488 13.07 7.97 -29.68
N ILE A 489 13.03 8.24 -28.38
CA ILE A 489 11.94 7.85 -27.49
C ILE A 489 10.99 9.05 -27.38
N GLU A 490 9.83 8.96 -28.02
CA GLU A 490 8.82 10.04 -28.06
C GLU A 490 7.86 9.95 -26.88
N PRO A 491 7.49 11.08 -26.23
CA PRO A 491 6.61 11.07 -25.07
C PRO A 491 5.18 10.75 -25.48
N ILE A 492 4.57 9.79 -24.80
CA ILE A 492 3.13 9.51 -24.89
C ILE A 492 2.38 9.96 -23.62
N TYR A 493 3.09 10.07 -22.49
CA TYR A 493 2.55 10.61 -21.26
C TYR A 493 3.65 11.17 -20.36
N THR A 494 3.38 12.28 -19.65
CA THR A 494 4.32 12.86 -18.69
C THR A 494 3.60 13.48 -17.50
N PHE A 495 4.17 13.32 -16.31
CA PHE A 495 3.78 14.03 -15.09
C PHE A 495 5.02 14.67 -14.46
N ASN A 496 4.98 15.98 -14.20
CA ASN A 496 6.12 16.77 -13.72
C ASN A 496 7.42 16.63 -14.56
N SER A 497 7.34 16.12 -15.79
CA SER A 497 8.48 15.89 -16.68
C SER A 497 8.32 16.69 -17.98
N LEU A 498 9.40 16.84 -18.74
CA LEU A 498 9.37 17.52 -20.03
C LEU A 498 8.77 16.60 -21.10
N ALA A 499 7.70 17.05 -21.74
CA ALA A 499 7.11 16.38 -22.90
C ALA A 499 7.92 16.69 -24.17
N LYS A 500 9.08 16.04 -24.32
CA LYS A 500 9.89 16.08 -25.53
C LYS A 500 10.49 14.71 -25.84
N GLY A 501 10.79 14.45 -27.11
CA GLY A 501 11.55 13.27 -27.51
C GLY A 501 12.99 13.30 -27.02
N TYR A 502 13.50 12.15 -26.59
CA TYR A 502 14.90 11.97 -26.18
C TYR A 502 15.61 11.03 -27.15
N PRO A 503 16.66 11.49 -27.85
CA PRO A 503 17.46 10.62 -28.69
C PRO A 503 18.31 9.70 -27.83
N VAL A 504 18.49 8.47 -28.31
CA VAL A 504 19.42 7.49 -27.77
C VAL A 504 20.83 7.93 -28.17
N GLU A 505 21.68 8.14 -27.19
CA GLU A 505 23.07 8.55 -27.39
C GLU A 505 23.95 7.35 -27.74
N ARG A 506 25.26 7.59 -27.76
CA ARG A 506 26.28 6.61 -28.11
C ARG A 506 26.10 5.31 -27.33
N GLU A 507 26.37 4.18 -28.00
CA GLU A 507 26.28 2.82 -27.43
C GLU A 507 24.86 2.44 -26.95
N GLY A 508 23.83 3.12 -27.47
CA GLY A 508 22.44 2.81 -27.13
C GLY A 508 22.01 3.36 -25.76
N LYS A 509 22.78 4.27 -25.16
CA LYS A 509 22.55 4.82 -23.82
C LYS A 509 21.58 6.00 -23.85
N LEU A 510 20.71 6.11 -22.85
CA LEU A 510 19.84 7.28 -22.64
C LEU A 510 20.40 8.19 -21.56
N VAL A 511 20.32 9.51 -21.80
CA VAL A 511 20.60 10.54 -20.82
C VAL A 511 19.39 11.46 -20.66
N MET A 512 18.92 11.62 -19.42
CA MET A 512 17.73 12.42 -19.13
C MET A 512 17.83 13.05 -17.74
N SER A 513 17.61 14.37 -17.66
CA SER A 513 17.40 15.04 -16.38
C SER A 513 15.93 14.92 -16.00
N MET A 514 15.68 14.35 -14.82
CA MET A 514 14.35 14.09 -14.29
C MET A 514 14.06 15.05 -13.14
N ASN A 515 12.96 15.79 -13.25
CA ASN A 515 12.50 16.66 -12.16
C ASN A 515 12.11 15.83 -10.92
N PRO A 516 12.04 16.44 -9.73
CA PRO A 516 11.51 15.78 -8.53
C PRO A 516 10.16 15.13 -8.79
N ARG A 517 9.92 13.94 -8.21
CA ARG A 517 8.62 13.26 -8.19
C ARG A 517 7.91 13.25 -9.56
N SER A 518 8.62 12.79 -10.60
CA SER A 518 8.19 12.90 -11.99
C SER A 518 8.08 11.54 -12.69
N VAL A 519 7.23 11.48 -13.71
CA VAL A 519 7.01 10.31 -14.56
C VAL A 519 7.15 10.74 -16.02
N TYR A 520 7.89 9.95 -16.79
CA TYR A 520 7.99 10.03 -18.24
C TYR A 520 7.64 8.66 -18.82
N VAL A 521 6.68 8.64 -19.74
CA VAL A 521 6.31 7.45 -20.50
C VAL A 521 6.52 7.79 -21.98
N GLY A 522 7.37 7.02 -22.64
CA GLY A 522 7.67 7.24 -24.05
C GLY A 522 7.72 5.96 -24.86
N ILE A 523 7.45 6.07 -26.15
CA ILE A 523 7.47 4.97 -27.11
C ILE A 523 8.67 5.10 -28.05
N ALA A 524 9.30 3.98 -28.40
CA ALA A 524 10.35 3.96 -29.41
C ALA A 524 9.79 4.41 -30.76
N SER A 525 10.48 5.35 -31.40
CA SER A 525 10.18 5.84 -32.75
C SER A 525 11.16 5.26 -33.77
N ASP A 526 10.69 5.15 -35.01
CA ASP A 526 11.56 4.87 -36.17
C ASP A 526 12.36 6.10 -36.60
N GLU A 527 12.05 7.28 -36.06
CA GLU A 527 12.83 8.50 -36.29
C GLU A 527 14.21 8.40 -35.63
N SER A 528 15.23 8.88 -36.33
CA SER A 528 16.60 8.91 -35.85
C SER A 528 17.24 10.27 -36.10
N ARG A 529 18.14 10.66 -35.19
CA ARG A 529 18.90 11.89 -35.22
C ARG A 529 20.39 11.59 -35.16
N GLU A 530 21.17 12.31 -35.96
CA GLU A 530 22.63 12.25 -35.90
C GLU A 530 23.14 12.76 -34.54
N ILE A 531 24.01 11.96 -33.91
CA ILE A 531 24.62 12.26 -32.61
C ILE A 531 26.07 12.68 -32.84
N GLU A 532 26.43 13.87 -32.37
CA GLU A 532 27.83 14.33 -32.37
C GLU A 532 28.59 13.65 -31.23
N ILE A 533 29.77 13.10 -31.53
CA ILE A 533 30.61 12.42 -30.55
C ILE A 533 31.76 13.36 -30.15
N PRO A 534 31.77 13.85 -28.90
CA PRO A 534 32.89 14.64 -28.40
C PRO A 534 34.18 13.82 -28.34
N ASN A 535 35.31 14.42 -28.70
CA ASN A 535 36.63 13.80 -28.50
C ASN A 535 37.15 14.08 -27.08
N ILE A 536 36.56 13.41 -26.10
CA ILE A 536 36.89 13.52 -24.68
C ILE A 536 37.36 12.16 -24.18
N GLU A 537 38.48 12.11 -23.46
CA GLU A 537 38.92 10.94 -22.72
C GLU A 537 38.91 11.24 -21.22
N PHE A 538 38.44 10.31 -20.41
CA PHE A 538 38.34 10.46 -18.96
C PHE A 538 38.62 9.14 -18.25
N THR A 539 39.35 9.22 -17.15
CA THR A 539 39.54 8.11 -16.21
C THR A 539 39.35 8.61 -14.78
N ALA A 540 38.72 7.81 -13.95
CA ALA A 540 38.78 7.91 -12.50
C ALA A 540 39.49 6.67 -11.95
N ASP A 541 40.44 6.90 -11.03
CA ASP A 541 41.17 5.87 -10.30
C ASP A 541 40.31 5.40 -9.12
N LEU A 542 39.22 4.71 -9.44
CA LEU A 542 38.24 4.19 -8.48
C LEU A 542 37.85 2.77 -8.87
N GLU A 543 37.92 1.85 -7.92
CA GLU A 543 37.52 0.46 -8.15
C GLU A 543 36.02 0.28 -7.89
N ASP A 544 35.38 -0.59 -8.67
CA ASP A 544 33.98 -0.92 -8.46
C ASP A 544 33.81 -1.70 -7.14
N HIS A 545 32.78 -1.34 -6.37
CA HIS A 545 32.51 -1.78 -5.00
C HIS A 545 33.67 -1.54 -4.00
N GLN A 546 34.52 -0.54 -4.26
CA GLN A 546 35.57 -0.16 -3.33
C GLN A 546 34.98 0.26 -1.98
N LYS A 547 35.53 -0.31 -0.90
CA LYS A 547 35.16 0.06 0.48
C LYS A 547 35.94 1.28 0.95
N ILE A 548 35.25 2.25 1.52
CA ILE A 548 35.82 3.50 2.03
C ILE A 548 35.27 3.75 3.43
N ASP A 549 36.15 3.92 4.41
CA ASP A 549 35.83 4.01 5.85
C ASP A 549 36.26 5.35 6.49
N SER A 550 36.91 6.21 5.70
CA SER A 550 37.46 7.49 6.09
C SER A 550 37.58 8.42 4.88
N THR A 551 37.99 9.67 5.10
CA THR A 551 38.22 10.65 4.02
C THR A 551 39.07 10.03 2.91
N TYR A 552 38.59 10.14 1.67
CA TYR A 552 39.19 9.49 0.51
C TYR A 552 39.48 10.48 -0.60
N THR A 553 40.63 10.35 -1.27
CA THR A 553 40.96 11.20 -2.42
C THR A 553 40.75 10.41 -3.71
N ILE A 554 39.79 10.85 -4.52
CA ILE A 554 39.57 10.31 -5.86
C ILE A 554 40.46 11.08 -6.82
N THR A 555 41.28 10.38 -7.60
CA THR A 555 42.14 10.99 -8.63
C THR A 555 41.79 10.47 -10.01
N GLY A 556 42.28 11.15 -11.05
CA GLY A 556 42.17 10.63 -12.40
C GLY A 556 42.81 11.52 -13.46
N THR A 557 42.51 11.20 -14.72
CA THR A 557 42.99 11.95 -15.88
C THR A 557 41.83 12.33 -16.79
N ALA A 558 41.98 13.45 -17.49
CA ALA A 558 41.01 13.92 -18.47
C ALA A 558 41.73 14.64 -19.62
N SER A 559 41.41 14.28 -20.87
CA SER A 559 41.95 14.89 -22.08
C SER A 559 40.80 15.39 -22.98
N GLY A 560 41.00 16.52 -23.68
CA GLY A 560 39.93 17.16 -24.46
C GLY A 560 38.81 17.77 -23.61
N ALA A 561 39.02 17.94 -22.29
CA ALA A 561 38.03 18.41 -21.33
C ALA A 561 38.42 19.74 -20.68
N SER A 562 37.46 20.61 -20.42
CA SER A 562 37.66 21.87 -19.68
C SER A 562 37.41 21.76 -18.18
N SER A 563 36.50 20.88 -17.77
CA SER A 563 36.05 20.72 -16.38
C SER A 563 35.31 19.40 -16.18
N VAL A 564 35.35 18.88 -14.96
CA VAL A 564 34.60 17.68 -14.54
C VAL A 564 33.62 18.09 -13.45
N LYS A 565 32.41 17.53 -13.45
CA LYS A 565 31.51 17.52 -12.30
C LYS A 565 31.46 16.11 -11.72
N ILE A 566 31.60 15.98 -10.41
CA ILE A 566 31.29 14.74 -9.68
C ILE A 566 29.85 14.78 -9.20
N ILE A 567 29.13 13.68 -9.39
CA ILE A 567 27.70 13.52 -9.07
C ILE A 567 27.57 12.27 -8.22
N PHE A 568 27.08 12.41 -6.99
CA PHE A 568 26.79 11.29 -6.10
C PHE A 568 25.31 10.93 -6.16
N ASP A 569 24.99 9.64 -6.22
CA ASP A 569 23.62 9.10 -6.21
C ASP A 569 22.69 9.77 -7.21
N THR A 570 23.22 10.13 -8.38
CA THR A 570 22.52 10.87 -9.44
C THR A 570 22.01 12.27 -9.05
N LYS A 571 22.40 12.80 -7.88
CA LYS A 571 22.00 14.12 -7.34
C LYS A 571 22.71 15.25 -8.08
N THR A 572 21.98 15.94 -8.95
CA THR A 572 22.58 16.98 -9.81
C THR A 572 22.79 18.32 -9.12
N GLU A 573 22.05 18.60 -8.05
CA GLU A 573 22.09 19.90 -7.37
C GLU A 573 23.26 20.00 -6.38
N GLU A 574 23.77 18.86 -5.93
CA GLU A 574 24.93 18.71 -5.06
C GLU A 574 26.23 18.45 -5.85
N ALA A 575 26.15 18.48 -7.19
CA ALA A 575 27.28 18.14 -8.03
C ALA A 575 28.39 19.20 -7.94
N GLU A 576 29.57 18.77 -7.55
CA GLU A 576 30.73 19.64 -7.34
C GLU A 576 31.57 19.77 -8.62
N ASP A 577 32.04 20.98 -8.93
CA ASP A 577 32.98 21.22 -10.03
C ASP A 577 34.42 20.90 -9.58
N ILE A 578 35.11 20.09 -10.38
CA ILE A 578 36.50 19.70 -10.19
C ILE A 578 37.34 20.36 -11.29
N GLU A 579 38.38 21.06 -10.88
CA GLU A 579 39.34 21.68 -11.79
C GLU A 579 40.27 20.62 -12.39
N ILE A 580 40.54 20.76 -13.70
CA ILE A 580 41.52 19.93 -14.40
C ILE A 580 42.81 20.74 -14.55
N VAL A 581 43.90 20.26 -13.96
CA VAL A 581 45.22 20.87 -14.02
C VAL A 581 46.18 19.92 -14.73
N ASP A 582 46.74 20.35 -15.86
CA ASP A 582 47.65 19.56 -16.70
C ASP A 582 47.09 18.15 -17.07
N GLY A 583 45.79 18.08 -17.35
CA GLY A 583 45.10 16.84 -17.72
C GLY A 583 44.85 15.89 -16.55
N LYS A 584 45.06 16.34 -15.31
CA LYS A 584 44.80 15.57 -14.08
C LYS A 584 43.79 16.30 -13.22
N TRP A 585 43.07 15.53 -12.41
CA TRP A 585 42.10 16.06 -11.47
C TRP A 585 42.15 15.25 -10.17
N SER A 586 41.68 15.86 -9.09
CA SER A 586 41.64 15.27 -7.75
C SER A 586 40.45 15.83 -6.99
N TYR A 587 39.78 15.00 -6.20
CA TYR A 587 38.67 15.37 -5.34
C TYR A 587 38.86 14.75 -3.95
N GLU A 588 38.86 15.60 -2.92
CA GLU A 588 38.93 15.16 -1.53
C GLU A 588 37.50 14.94 -1.01
N TRP A 589 37.16 13.68 -0.76
CA TRP A 589 35.82 13.26 -0.39
C TRP A 589 35.68 13.07 1.12
N ASP A 590 34.91 13.95 1.74
CA ASP A 590 34.48 13.82 3.13
C ASP A 590 33.23 12.94 3.24
N ILE A 591 33.46 11.64 3.49
CA ILE A 591 32.37 10.64 3.58
C ILE A 591 31.49 10.83 4.81
N SER A 592 31.91 11.63 5.81
CA SER A 592 31.12 11.85 7.03
C SER A 592 29.78 12.55 6.75
N LYS A 593 29.66 13.19 5.60
CA LYS A 593 28.45 13.87 5.12
C LYS A 593 27.46 12.97 4.40
N PHE A 594 27.80 11.68 4.26
CA PHE A 594 27.01 10.70 3.56
C PHE A 594 26.42 9.70 4.56
N ASP A 595 25.33 9.07 4.14
CA ASP A 595 24.79 7.92 4.85
C ASP A 595 25.70 6.69 4.60
N PRO A 596 25.79 5.70 5.51
CA PRO A 596 26.52 4.47 5.24
C PRO A 596 25.79 3.60 4.20
N GLY A 597 26.53 2.79 3.45
CA GLY A 597 25.98 1.86 2.47
C GLY A 597 26.56 2.02 1.07
N THR A 598 25.79 1.65 0.06
CA THR A 598 26.24 1.67 -1.34
C THR A 598 25.91 3.01 -1.98
N HIS A 599 26.89 3.65 -2.60
CA HIS A 599 26.72 4.92 -3.31
C HIS A 599 27.18 4.79 -4.76
N SER A 600 26.50 5.51 -5.64
CA SER A 600 26.92 5.64 -7.03
C SER A 600 27.65 6.96 -7.26
N ILE A 601 28.73 6.91 -8.03
CA ILE A 601 29.50 8.09 -8.44
C ILE A 601 29.48 8.14 -9.95
N LEU A 602 29.08 9.30 -10.47
CA LEU A 602 29.00 9.59 -11.88
C LEU A 602 29.77 10.89 -12.15
N PHE A 603 30.59 10.89 -13.20
CA PHE A 603 31.28 12.10 -13.62
C PHE A 603 30.61 12.64 -14.89
N LYS A 604 30.34 13.95 -14.89
CA LYS A 604 29.97 14.68 -16.11
C LYS A 604 31.15 15.51 -16.57
N ILE A 605 31.68 15.18 -17.73
CA ILE A 605 32.88 15.80 -18.28
C ILE A 605 32.46 16.76 -19.39
N TYR A 606 32.88 18.02 -19.29
CA TYR A 606 32.65 19.02 -20.33
C TYR A 606 33.88 19.13 -21.23
N GLY A 607 33.66 19.17 -22.54
CA GLY A 607 34.69 19.37 -23.57
C GLY A 607 35.22 20.80 -23.58
N GLU A 608 35.96 21.17 -24.63
CA GLU A 608 36.44 22.55 -24.82
C GLU A 608 35.28 23.56 -24.92
N THR A 609 34.12 23.12 -25.42
CA THR A 609 32.87 23.89 -25.38
C THR A 609 31.88 23.27 -24.40
N ARG A 610 31.09 24.10 -23.71
CA ARG A 610 30.03 23.62 -22.79
C ARG A 610 28.91 22.80 -23.46
N LYS A 611 28.86 22.78 -24.79
CA LYS A 611 27.89 21.97 -25.56
C LYS A 611 28.36 20.52 -25.72
N GLU A 612 29.67 20.31 -25.65
CA GLU A 612 30.28 18.99 -25.68
C GLU A 612 30.34 18.47 -24.24
N SER A 613 29.66 17.37 -23.95
CA SER A 613 29.82 16.70 -22.67
C SER A 613 29.60 15.20 -22.82
N ILE A 614 30.30 14.42 -22.01
CA ILE A 614 30.05 13.00 -21.83
C ILE A 614 29.81 12.69 -20.36
N TYR A 615 29.21 11.54 -20.09
CA TYR A 615 29.16 10.95 -18.76
C TYR A 615 30.15 9.80 -18.69
N SER A 616 30.84 9.63 -17.56
CA SER A 616 31.60 8.42 -17.28
C SER A 616 30.67 7.22 -17.18
N ASP A 617 31.20 6.00 -17.13
CA ASP A 617 30.43 4.89 -16.57
C ASP A 617 30.14 5.14 -15.08
N ASP A 618 29.16 4.40 -14.53
CA ASP A 618 28.81 4.50 -13.11
C ASP A 618 29.83 3.73 -12.28
N TYR A 619 30.34 4.35 -11.22
CA TYR A 619 31.17 3.69 -10.22
C TYR A 619 30.34 3.41 -8.98
N THR A 620 30.43 2.19 -8.46
CA THR A 620 29.78 1.82 -7.20
C THR A 620 30.82 1.80 -6.09
N VAL A 621 30.52 2.39 -4.94
CA VAL A 621 31.39 2.35 -3.75
C VAL A 621 30.58 2.01 -2.51
N ILE A 622 31.24 1.47 -1.49
CA ILE A 622 30.62 1.09 -0.23
C ILE A 622 31.22 1.94 0.88
N LEU A 623 30.41 2.78 1.51
CA LEU A 623 30.78 3.58 2.67
C LEU A 623 30.55 2.77 3.95
N ASP A 624 31.65 2.43 4.62
CA ASP A 624 31.69 1.69 5.90
C ASP A 624 32.04 2.68 7.02
N ILE A 625 31.09 3.56 7.31
CA ILE A 625 31.29 4.67 8.26
C ILE A 625 31.12 4.13 9.69
N PRO A 626 32.07 4.37 10.61
CA PRO A 626 31.96 3.90 11.98
C PRO A 626 30.84 4.60 12.75
N GLU A 627 30.18 3.84 13.64
CA GLU A 627 29.18 4.41 14.55
C GLU A 627 29.84 5.20 15.69
N LEU A 628 29.28 6.37 16.01
CA LEU A 628 29.65 7.18 17.16
C LEU A 628 28.48 7.24 18.14
N LEU A 629 28.63 6.71 19.35
CA LEU A 629 27.65 6.87 20.42
C LEU A 629 27.67 8.32 20.91
N LEU A 630 26.51 9.00 20.81
CA LEU A 630 26.34 10.39 21.21
C LEU A 630 25.69 10.52 22.59
N ALA A 631 24.64 9.75 22.85
CA ALA A 631 23.92 9.78 24.11
C ALA A 631 23.32 8.41 24.45
N SER A 632 23.11 8.15 25.74
CA SER A 632 22.37 6.99 26.23
C SER A 632 21.68 7.38 27.54
N LEU A 633 20.38 7.12 27.63
CA LEU A 633 19.57 7.43 28.80
C LEU A 633 18.78 6.18 29.19
N SER A 634 18.74 5.89 30.49
CA SER A 634 17.92 4.82 31.06
C SER A 634 16.62 5.40 31.58
N ASP A 635 15.56 4.59 31.52
CA ASP A 635 14.25 4.90 32.05
C ASP A 635 13.90 3.99 33.24
N PRO A 636 13.08 4.45 34.18
CA PRO A 636 12.54 3.59 35.24
C PRO A 636 11.62 2.51 34.67
N GLU A 637 11.81 1.25 35.08
CA GLU A 637 10.84 0.19 34.76
C GLU A 637 9.51 0.38 35.51
N ASP A 638 8.38 0.03 34.89
CA ASP A 638 7.00 0.09 35.41
C ASP A 638 6.42 1.51 35.67
N ASP A 639 6.89 2.54 34.96
CA ASP A 639 6.34 3.91 35.04
C ASP A 639 5.45 4.31 33.84
N ASP A 640 5.16 3.37 32.95
CA ASP A 640 4.24 3.41 31.81
C ASP A 640 2.75 3.55 32.19
N ARG A 641 2.46 4.54 33.04
CA ARG A 641 1.14 4.84 33.61
C ARG A 641 0.66 6.24 33.23
N GLY A 642 1.22 6.77 32.15
CA GLY A 642 1.00 8.11 31.63
C GLY A 642 1.46 9.23 32.56
N PRO A 643 1.35 10.50 32.12
CA PRO A 643 1.94 11.65 32.81
C PRO A 643 1.45 11.89 34.25
N GLN A 644 0.32 11.28 34.62
CA GLN A 644 -0.30 11.39 35.95
C GLN A 644 -0.22 10.09 36.76
N GLY A 645 0.42 9.03 36.24
CA GLY A 645 0.63 7.76 36.94
C GLY A 645 -0.64 6.94 37.19
N ARG A 646 -1.64 7.03 36.31
CA ARG A 646 -2.97 6.42 36.48
C ARG A 646 -3.50 5.61 35.31
N TYR A 647 -2.79 5.53 34.19
CA TYR A 647 -3.27 4.77 33.03
C TYR A 647 -3.13 3.27 33.22
N GLU A 648 -4.00 2.53 32.53
CA GLU A 648 -4.03 1.07 32.52
C GLU A 648 -4.11 0.57 31.08
N TYR A 649 -3.39 -0.52 30.78
CA TYR A 649 -3.46 -1.17 29.46
C TYR A 649 -4.85 -1.75 29.18
N PRO A 650 -5.18 -1.92 27.89
CA PRO A 650 -6.31 -2.73 27.48
C PRO A 650 -6.23 -4.16 28.02
N THR A 651 -7.39 -4.80 28.16
CA THR A 651 -7.51 -6.12 28.80
C THR A 651 -7.35 -7.31 27.85
N ASP A 652 -7.20 -7.08 26.55
CA ASP A 652 -6.93 -8.14 25.59
C ASP A 652 -5.56 -8.78 25.87
N ILE A 653 -5.47 -10.09 25.69
CA ILE A 653 -4.29 -10.90 26.06
C ILE A 653 -3.04 -10.53 25.25
N THR A 654 -3.19 -9.87 24.10
CA THR A 654 -2.07 -9.42 23.28
C THR A 654 -1.42 -8.14 23.85
N PHE A 655 -2.10 -7.37 24.70
CA PHE A 655 -1.51 -6.24 25.43
C PHE A 655 -0.74 -6.74 26.66
N LYS A 656 0.52 -6.32 26.77
CA LYS A 656 1.45 -6.64 27.86
C LYS A 656 2.01 -5.33 28.43
N ASN A 657 3.33 -5.10 28.32
CA ASN A 657 3.99 -3.87 28.73
C ASN A 657 4.81 -3.29 27.56
N GLN A 658 4.24 -3.26 26.35
CA GLN A 658 4.96 -2.87 25.14
C GLN A 658 5.38 -1.38 25.14
N MET A 659 4.75 -0.55 25.97
CA MET A 659 4.99 0.88 26.00
C MET A 659 5.98 1.33 27.08
N ASP A 660 6.37 0.44 28.00
CA ASP A 660 7.39 0.65 29.04
C ASP A 660 8.78 0.70 28.39
N LEU A 661 9.32 1.92 28.27
CA LEU A 661 10.66 2.21 27.79
C LEU A 661 11.65 1.87 28.91
N LEU A 662 12.77 1.24 28.57
CA LEU A 662 13.81 0.87 29.56
C LEU A 662 15.11 1.66 29.35
N TRP A 663 15.42 1.97 28.09
CA TRP A 663 16.47 2.90 27.72
C TRP A 663 16.34 3.31 26.26
N ALA A 664 16.93 4.45 25.93
CA ALA A 664 17.18 4.85 24.55
C ALA A 664 18.63 5.33 24.37
N ASN A 665 19.22 5.01 23.22
CA ASN A 665 20.55 5.49 22.85
C ASN A 665 20.54 6.12 21.46
N VAL A 666 21.40 7.11 21.29
CA VAL A 666 21.55 7.86 20.05
C VAL A 666 22.97 7.69 19.58
N LYS A 667 23.11 7.24 18.33
CA LYS A 667 24.37 7.14 17.63
C LYS A 667 24.31 7.96 16.34
N GLN A 668 25.47 8.37 15.86
CA GLN A 668 25.67 8.96 14.55
C GLN A 668 26.44 7.99 13.66
N ILE A 669 26.01 7.85 12.40
CA ILE A 669 26.76 7.15 11.37
C ILE A 669 26.78 8.03 10.13
N GLY A 670 27.90 8.71 9.91
CA GLY A 670 27.99 9.76 8.89
C GLY A 670 26.94 10.85 9.16
N ALA A 671 26.07 11.12 8.18
CA ALA A 671 24.96 12.05 8.33
C ALA A 671 23.70 11.42 8.97
N SER A 672 23.63 10.09 9.10
CA SER A 672 22.48 9.39 9.67
C SER A 672 22.44 9.46 11.20
N LEU A 673 21.23 9.55 11.75
CA LEU A 673 20.93 9.36 13.16
C LEU A 673 20.42 7.93 13.39
N VAL A 674 20.99 7.21 14.35
CA VAL A 674 20.52 5.88 14.75
C VAL A 674 20.01 5.92 16.18
N LEU A 675 18.75 5.55 16.36
CA LEU A 675 18.07 5.49 17.63
C LEU A 675 17.82 4.03 18.00
N GLY A 676 18.49 3.55 19.05
CA GLY A 676 18.16 2.27 19.68
C GLY A 676 17.21 2.50 20.84
N ILE A 677 16.09 1.78 20.86
CA ILE A 677 15.09 1.82 21.93
C ILE A 677 14.95 0.42 22.49
N LYS A 678 15.01 0.29 23.81
CA LYS A 678 14.64 -0.96 24.50
C LYS A 678 13.32 -0.75 25.23
N ILE A 679 12.43 -1.72 25.06
CA ILE A 679 11.15 -1.79 25.75
C ILE A 679 11.07 -3.04 26.63
N LYS A 680 10.10 -3.10 27.53
CA LYS A 680 9.92 -4.22 28.42
C LYS A 680 9.48 -5.50 27.72
N ASP A 681 8.43 -5.42 26.90
CA ASP A 681 7.92 -6.55 26.13
C ASP A 681 7.84 -6.19 24.63
N LEU A 682 8.61 -6.88 23.79
CA LEU A 682 8.46 -6.76 22.34
C LEU A 682 7.56 -7.89 21.82
N THR A 683 6.33 -7.56 21.43
CA THR A 683 5.34 -8.51 20.91
C THR A 683 5.11 -8.33 19.41
N ASP A 684 4.65 -9.38 18.76
CA ASP A 684 4.27 -9.38 17.34
C ASP A 684 3.13 -10.38 17.07
N SER A 685 2.20 -10.45 18.03
CA SER A 685 1.02 -11.32 18.04
C SER A 685 0.21 -11.22 16.73
N TRP A 686 0.14 -10.02 16.15
CA TRP A 686 -0.57 -9.71 14.91
C TRP A 686 0.28 -9.86 13.63
N GLY A 687 1.51 -10.39 13.73
CA GLY A 687 2.46 -10.46 12.61
C GLY A 687 2.79 -9.11 11.94
N PRO A 688 2.98 -8.00 12.70
CA PRO A 688 3.28 -6.68 12.15
C PRO A 688 4.54 -6.66 11.30
N GLN A 689 4.49 -5.90 10.20
CA GLN A 689 5.58 -5.83 9.21
C GLN A 689 6.90 -5.30 9.82
N ASN A 690 6.82 -4.40 10.80
CA ASN A 690 7.98 -3.80 11.44
C ASN A 690 8.46 -4.62 12.65
N GLY A 691 7.83 -5.76 12.94
CA GLY A 691 8.25 -6.71 13.97
C GLY A 691 7.91 -6.31 15.41
N PHE A 692 6.96 -5.38 15.58
CA PHE A 692 6.40 -4.99 16.87
C PHE A 692 4.94 -4.55 16.73
N ASP A 693 4.08 -4.85 17.71
CA ASP A 693 2.68 -4.40 17.79
C ASP A 693 2.32 -3.81 19.15
N HIS A 694 1.12 -3.24 19.28
CA HIS A 694 0.60 -2.59 20.48
C HIS A 694 1.42 -1.40 21.01
N VAL A 695 2.34 -0.89 20.20
CA VAL A 695 3.14 0.29 20.48
C VAL A 695 3.43 1.05 19.20
N THR A 696 3.33 2.36 19.30
CA THR A 696 3.79 3.34 18.34
C THR A 696 4.81 4.22 19.05
N PHE A 697 5.99 4.33 18.48
CA PHE A 697 7.01 5.28 18.90
C PHE A 697 6.76 6.61 18.18
N GLN A 698 6.43 7.66 18.94
CA GLN A 698 6.37 9.03 18.45
C GLN A 698 7.68 9.72 18.81
N ILE A 699 8.52 10.00 17.81
CA ILE A 699 9.87 10.51 18.02
C ILE A 699 9.98 11.91 17.43
N PHE A 700 10.13 12.89 18.29
CA PHE A 700 10.27 14.30 17.96
C PHE A 700 11.74 14.70 18.04
N ILE A 701 12.25 15.32 16.98
CA ILE A 701 13.64 15.74 16.86
C ILE A 701 13.66 17.27 16.73
N ASP A 702 14.32 17.91 17.68
CA ASP A 702 14.56 19.35 17.78
C ASP A 702 15.94 19.68 17.21
N ASP A 703 15.98 20.49 16.15
CA ASP A 703 17.19 21.01 15.55
C ASP A 703 17.48 22.40 16.16
N PRO A 704 18.61 22.58 16.88
CA PRO A 704 18.87 23.82 17.63
C PRO A 704 19.00 25.06 16.74
N ASP A 705 19.26 24.88 15.44
CA ASP A 705 19.36 25.96 14.46
C ASP A 705 18.01 26.31 13.82
N LYS A 706 16.95 25.57 14.16
CA LYS A 706 15.60 25.76 13.64
C LYS A 706 14.60 26.12 14.74
N LYS A 707 13.41 26.48 14.28
CA LYS A 707 12.27 26.86 15.10
C LYS A 707 11.06 26.15 14.54
N GLY A 708 10.62 25.13 15.25
CA GLY A 708 9.61 24.19 14.82
C GLY A 708 8.28 24.39 15.55
N ALA A 709 7.57 23.29 15.76
CA ALA A 709 6.29 23.26 16.47
C ALA A 709 6.48 22.82 17.92
N THR A 710 5.60 23.28 18.82
CA THR A 710 5.62 22.85 20.22
C THR A 710 4.52 21.84 20.54
N VAL A 711 3.48 21.77 19.71
CA VAL A 711 2.33 20.87 19.92
C VAL A 711 2.67 19.49 19.37
N LEU A 712 2.36 18.45 20.14
CA LEU A 712 2.49 17.07 19.70
C LEU A 712 1.21 16.66 18.94
N PRO A 713 1.31 16.26 17.65
CA PRO A 713 0.14 15.93 16.84
C PRO A 713 -0.70 14.81 17.43
N PHE A 714 -2.01 15.06 17.59
CA PHE A 714 -3.01 14.11 18.09
C PHE A 714 -2.75 13.50 19.49
N GLN A 715 -1.84 14.08 20.29
CA GLN A 715 -1.48 13.54 21.61
C GLN A 715 -1.99 14.36 22.80
N ASN A 716 -2.74 15.44 22.57
CA ASN A 716 -3.18 16.37 23.64
C ASN A 716 -2.02 16.89 24.52
N ALA A 717 -0.82 17.01 23.96
CA ALA A 717 0.39 17.34 24.68
C ALA A 717 1.28 18.33 23.91
N THR A 718 2.31 18.83 24.57
CA THR A 718 3.33 19.72 24.00
C THR A 718 4.71 19.22 24.38
N MET A 719 5.72 19.56 23.59
CA MET A 719 7.12 19.30 23.91
C MET A 719 7.49 19.76 25.33
N PRO A 720 8.28 18.96 26.08
CA PRO A 720 8.73 19.32 27.42
C PRO A 720 9.74 20.47 27.38
N ASP A 721 10.03 21.04 28.56
CA ASP A 721 11.08 22.05 28.78
C ASP A 721 10.99 23.33 27.91
N GLY A 722 9.84 23.58 27.30
CA GLY A 722 9.64 24.70 26.37
C GLY A 722 10.41 24.54 25.05
N LEU A 723 10.80 23.31 24.72
CA LEU A 723 11.39 22.94 23.45
C LEU A 723 10.34 22.98 22.32
N ASP A 724 10.84 22.93 21.09
CA ASP A 724 10.11 22.68 19.87
C ASP A 724 10.61 21.40 19.20
N TRP A 725 9.98 21.00 18.11
CA TRP A 725 10.42 19.90 17.25
C TRP A 725 10.32 20.33 15.79
N ASP A 726 11.27 19.89 14.97
CA ASP A 726 11.37 20.19 13.54
C ASP A 726 11.04 18.99 12.68
N TYR A 727 11.37 17.80 13.18
CA TYR A 727 11.09 16.53 12.52
C TYR A 727 10.37 15.58 13.47
N PHE A 728 9.41 14.85 12.93
CA PHE A 728 8.62 13.89 13.66
C PHE A 728 8.63 12.55 12.93
N ILE A 729 9.07 11.49 13.62
CA ILE A 729 8.97 10.11 13.14
C ILE A 729 7.83 9.43 13.88
N PHE A 730 6.88 8.92 13.10
CA PHE A 730 5.80 8.07 13.56
C PHE A 730 6.15 6.63 13.16
N ALA A 731 6.43 5.78 14.14
CA ALA A 731 6.85 4.41 13.91
C ALA A 731 5.94 3.42 14.64
N ASN A 732 5.08 2.72 13.90
CA ASN A 732 4.25 1.63 14.43
C ASN A 732 4.54 0.30 13.72
N GLY A 733 3.82 -0.77 14.10
CA GLY A 733 3.98 -2.10 13.53
C GLY A 733 3.74 -2.23 12.03
N TRP A 734 3.02 -1.29 11.41
CA TRP A 734 2.49 -1.35 10.05
C TRP A 734 2.89 -0.17 9.15
N SER A 735 3.47 0.88 9.69
CA SER A 735 3.78 2.11 8.96
C SER A 735 4.90 2.87 9.66
N ILE A 736 5.89 3.29 8.87
CA ILE A 736 6.96 4.20 9.32
C ILE A 736 6.87 5.46 8.47
N VAL A 737 6.48 6.58 9.08
CA VAL A 737 6.31 7.86 8.40
C VAL A 737 7.14 8.93 9.07
N ALA A 738 7.65 9.88 8.28
CA ALA A 738 8.34 11.06 8.76
C ALA A 738 7.59 12.32 8.34
N TYR A 739 7.58 13.33 9.19
CA TYR A 739 6.96 14.64 8.95
C TYR A 739 7.92 15.76 9.35
N SER A 740 7.83 16.89 8.65
CA SER A 740 8.36 18.16 9.15
C SER A 740 7.30 18.90 9.97
N ALA A 741 7.74 19.79 10.85
CA ALA A 741 6.84 20.63 11.65
C ALA A 741 5.96 21.58 10.83
N GLU A 742 6.24 21.78 9.54
CA GLU A 742 5.47 22.64 8.66
C GLU A 742 4.02 22.12 8.52
N GLY A 743 3.04 22.96 8.87
CA GLY A 743 1.63 22.61 8.81
C GLY A 743 1.14 21.68 9.92
N SER A 744 1.98 21.41 10.92
CA SER A 744 1.60 20.58 12.08
C SER A 744 0.70 21.32 13.07
N GLY A 745 -0.01 20.56 13.89
CA GLY A 745 -0.87 21.07 14.95
C GLY A 745 -1.61 19.94 15.69
N PRO A 746 -2.56 20.28 16.60
CA PRO A 746 -3.24 19.27 17.41
C PRO A 746 -3.92 18.15 16.60
N GLY A 747 -4.38 18.43 15.38
CA GLY A 747 -5.00 17.46 14.48
C GLY A 747 -4.27 17.32 13.14
N SER A 748 -2.96 17.58 13.11
CA SER A 748 -2.15 17.48 11.89
C SER A 748 -0.72 17.06 12.23
N PHE A 749 -0.26 15.95 11.65
CA PHE A 749 1.12 15.48 11.81
C PHE A 749 2.17 16.42 11.21
N GLY A 750 1.77 17.30 10.28
CA GLY A 750 2.68 18.17 9.53
C GLY A 750 2.85 17.71 8.09
N THR A 751 3.93 18.14 7.45
CA THR A 751 4.19 17.86 6.04
C THR A 751 5.00 16.57 5.91
N ALA A 752 4.47 15.56 5.23
CA ALA A 752 5.17 14.29 5.05
C ALA A 752 6.51 14.48 4.30
N ILE A 753 7.57 13.86 4.83
CA ILE A 753 8.92 13.89 4.28
C ILE A 753 9.44 12.45 4.11
N SER A 754 10.38 12.27 3.19
CA SER A 754 11.01 10.98 2.92
C SER A 754 12.47 11.20 2.50
N PRO A 755 13.39 10.23 2.67
CA PRO A 755 13.12 8.84 3.06
C PRO A 755 12.67 8.71 4.52
N THR A 756 11.83 7.73 4.81
CA THR A 756 11.43 7.40 6.18
C THR A 756 12.47 6.47 6.81
N PRO A 757 12.55 6.40 8.15
CA PRO A 757 13.55 5.57 8.83
C PRO A 757 13.50 4.09 8.46
N LEU A 758 14.67 3.44 8.50
CA LEU A 758 14.76 1.98 8.45
C LEU A 758 14.55 1.43 9.86
N VAL A 759 13.69 0.42 9.99
CA VAL A 759 13.44 -0.31 11.24
C VAL A 759 14.15 -1.66 11.21
N GLN A 760 14.72 -2.01 12.35
CA GLN A 760 15.13 -3.36 12.67
C GLN A 760 14.70 -3.71 14.10
N THR A 761 14.24 -4.94 14.33
CA THR A 761 13.91 -5.42 15.67
C THR A 761 14.83 -6.56 16.12
N ASN A 762 15.04 -6.65 17.42
CA ASN A 762 15.76 -7.73 18.07
C ASN A 762 14.94 -8.26 19.25
N LYS A 763 14.15 -9.30 18.96
CA LYS A 763 13.26 -9.95 19.93
C LYS A 763 13.95 -10.60 21.11
N MET A 764 15.22 -11.00 20.98
CA MET A 764 15.95 -11.58 22.12
C MET A 764 16.26 -10.55 23.21
N ASN A 765 16.35 -9.26 22.82
CA ASN A 765 16.72 -8.17 23.71
C ASN A 765 15.59 -7.17 23.95
N ASN A 766 14.43 -7.35 23.29
CA ASN A 766 13.32 -6.39 23.24
C ASN A 766 13.76 -5.00 22.74
N GLU A 767 14.53 -4.99 21.65
CA GLU A 767 15.10 -3.76 21.08
C GLU A 767 14.50 -3.44 19.71
N VAL A 768 14.22 -2.16 19.49
CA VAL A 768 13.86 -1.56 18.20
C VAL A 768 14.95 -0.57 17.80
N ILE A 769 15.47 -0.69 16.58
CA ILE A 769 16.52 0.17 16.04
C ILE A 769 15.95 0.92 14.85
N LEU A 770 16.00 2.24 14.93
CA LEU A 770 15.57 3.15 13.88
C LEU A 770 16.78 3.88 13.32
N ARG A 771 17.04 3.73 12.01
CA ARG A 771 18.04 4.53 11.30
C ARG A 771 17.33 5.60 10.47
N ILE A 772 17.47 6.85 10.89
CA ILE A 772 16.97 8.05 10.23
C ILE A 772 18.09 8.57 9.32
N ALA A 773 17.82 8.64 8.01
CA ALA A 773 18.80 9.14 7.04
C ALA A 773 19.07 10.64 7.28
N GLY A 774 20.31 11.07 7.01
CA GLY A 774 20.65 12.50 7.14
C GLY A 774 19.75 13.38 6.28
N GLU A 775 19.38 12.91 5.10
CA GLU A 775 18.46 13.60 4.18
C GLU A 775 17.10 13.92 4.83
N THR A 776 16.59 13.05 5.70
CA THR A 776 15.32 13.24 6.40
C THR A 776 15.37 14.41 7.39
N ILE A 777 16.52 14.63 8.03
CA ILE A 777 16.71 15.64 9.08
C ILE A 777 17.56 16.84 8.60
N GLY A 778 17.58 17.08 7.29
CA GLY A 778 18.21 18.27 6.71
C GLY A 778 19.74 18.21 6.60
N ARG A 779 20.34 17.03 6.74
CA ARG A 779 21.78 16.73 6.63
C ARG A 779 22.65 17.64 7.50
N PRO A 780 22.50 17.57 8.83
CA PRO A 780 23.33 18.37 9.72
C PRO A 780 24.80 17.92 9.64
N ASP A 781 25.74 18.86 9.79
CA ASP A 781 27.18 18.56 9.82
C ASP A 781 27.55 17.70 11.04
N ASP A 782 26.88 17.93 12.18
CA ASP A 782 26.90 17.09 13.36
C ASP A 782 25.56 17.20 14.12
N LEU A 783 25.31 16.28 15.05
CA LEU A 783 24.05 16.23 15.82
C LEU A 783 24.16 16.95 17.18
N LYS A 784 25.18 17.78 17.38
CA LYS A 784 25.39 18.44 18.68
C LYS A 784 24.27 19.44 18.96
N GLY A 785 23.72 19.41 20.17
CA GLY A 785 22.66 20.31 20.61
C GLY A 785 21.25 19.88 20.20
N PHE A 786 21.11 18.84 19.37
CA PHE A 786 19.81 18.25 19.07
C PHE A 786 19.17 17.65 20.33
N ASN A 787 17.85 17.75 20.43
CA ASN A 787 17.06 17.07 21.45
C ASN A 787 16.14 16.05 20.78
N ILE A 788 15.99 14.88 21.39
CA ILE A 788 15.11 13.81 20.90
C ILE A 788 14.13 13.48 22.02
N TYR A 789 12.85 13.68 21.75
CA TYR A 789 11.77 13.31 22.66
C TYR A 789 11.00 12.14 22.09
N ILE A 790 10.93 11.04 22.82
CA ILE A 790 10.26 9.81 22.41
C ILE A 790 9.08 9.61 23.36
N THR A 791 7.90 9.35 22.81
CA THR A 791 6.75 8.89 23.58
C THR A 791 6.22 7.58 23.01
N THR A 792 5.48 6.85 23.82
CA THR A 792 4.79 5.61 23.43
C THR A 792 3.28 5.73 23.61
N TRP A 793 2.54 5.19 22.64
CA TRP A 793 1.08 5.00 22.69
C TRP A 793 0.65 3.93 21.69
N ASP A 794 -0.59 3.42 21.72
CA ASP A 794 -1.08 2.47 20.72
C ASP A 794 -1.86 3.19 19.60
N PHE A 795 -1.75 2.67 18.38
CA PHE A 795 -2.40 3.22 17.20
C PHE A 795 -3.17 2.13 16.47
N ASP A 796 -4.47 2.37 16.26
CA ASP A 796 -5.30 1.49 15.45
C ASP A 796 -4.91 1.67 13.98
N GLY A 797 -4.29 0.65 13.38
CA GLY A 797 -3.82 0.70 11.99
C GLY A 797 -4.92 0.70 10.94
N ILE A 798 -6.12 0.22 11.28
CA ILE A 798 -7.27 0.14 10.35
C ILE A 798 -7.98 1.48 10.32
N GLU A 799 -8.35 1.98 11.50
CA GLU A 799 -9.00 3.29 11.63
C GLU A 799 -8.01 4.45 11.46
N ALA A 800 -6.71 4.16 11.56
CA ALA A 800 -5.62 5.11 11.49
C ALA A 800 -5.77 6.25 12.51
N VAL A 801 -6.08 5.88 13.76
CA VAL A 801 -6.24 6.80 14.90
C VAL A 801 -5.51 6.27 16.13
N TYR A 802 -5.10 7.16 17.04
CA TYR A 802 -4.66 6.74 18.36
C TYR A 802 -5.82 6.12 19.13
N ARG A 803 -5.58 5.00 19.83
CA ARG A 803 -6.62 4.38 20.64
C ARG A 803 -7.01 5.31 21.79
N ASP A 804 -8.31 5.52 21.96
CA ASP A 804 -8.84 6.39 23.01
C ASP A 804 -8.64 5.78 24.41
N ILE A 805 -8.62 6.66 25.42
CA ILE A 805 -8.57 6.31 26.84
C ILE A 805 -9.91 6.60 27.54
N TYR A 806 -10.30 5.67 28.41
CA TYR A 806 -11.56 5.63 29.12
C TYR A 806 -11.34 5.53 30.64
N PRO A 807 -12.39 5.74 31.46
CA PRO A 807 -12.26 5.57 32.90
C PRO A 807 -11.83 4.17 33.34
N GLU A 808 -12.30 3.13 32.65
CA GLU A 808 -12.01 1.72 32.93
C GLU A 808 -11.50 1.04 31.66
N PRO A 809 -10.53 0.12 31.75
CA PRO A 809 -10.01 -0.57 30.58
C PRO A 809 -11.00 -1.60 30.02
N LYS A 810 -10.90 -1.88 28.72
CA LYS A 810 -11.59 -2.99 28.03
C LYS A 810 -10.61 -3.64 27.04
N SER A 811 -11.04 -4.65 26.28
CA SER A 811 -10.17 -5.42 25.38
C SER A 811 -9.24 -4.56 24.53
N TYR A 812 -9.74 -3.49 23.91
CA TYR A 812 -8.94 -2.59 23.07
C TYR A 812 -8.94 -1.13 23.55
N HIS A 813 -9.33 -0.88 24.80
CA HIS A 813 -9.49 0.47 25.35
C HIS A 813 -8.58 0.66 26.57
N PHE A 814 -7.79 1.74 26.56
CA PHE A 814 -6.99 2.13 27.71
C PHE A 814 -7.87 2.61 28.87
N GLY A 815 -7.46 2.33 30.10
CA GLY A 815 -8.16 2.67 31.33
C GLY A 815 -7.52 3.82 32.12
N GLY A 816 -8.24 4.31 33.15
CA GLY A 816 -7.72 5.29 34.10
C GLY A 816 -7.71 6.76 33.64
N GLY A 817 -8.31 7.06 32.48
CA GLY A 817 -8.26 8.37 31.83
C GLY A 817 -9.55 8.87 31.17
N ASN A 818 -9.43 9.93 30.38
CA ASN A 818 -10.46 10.47 29.48
C ASN A 818 -9.80 11.05 28.21
N LYS A 819 -10.61 11.33 27.17
CA LYS A 819 -10.13 11.76 25.85
C LYS A 819 -9.43 13.13 25.84
N GLU A 820 -9.55 13.92 26.92
CA GLU A 820 -8.83 15.18 27.07
C GLU A 820 -7.43 15.00 27.69
N ASP A 821 -7.14 13.83 28.25
CA ASP A 821 -5.83 13.53 28.80
C ASP A 821 -4.79 13.27 27.68
N PRO A 822 -3.47 13.43 27.95
CA PRO A 822 -2.41 13.15 26.98
C PRO A 822 -2.35 11.69 26.51
N TYR A 823 -2.13 11.47 25.21
CA TYR A 823 -1.89 10.12 24.64
C TYR A 823 -0.40 9.81 24.67
N ILE A 824 0.10 9.65 25.90
CA ILE A 824 1.48 9.32 26.25
C ILE A 824 1.38 8.29 27.36
N MET A 825 1.86 7.08 27.13
CA MET A 825 1.92 6.03 28.14
C MET A 825 3.24 6.15 28.91
N ASP A 826 4.32 6.37 28.18
CA ASP A 826 5.68 6.56 28.68
C ASP A 826 6.45 7.55 27.79
N ASP A 827 7.53 8.14 28.31
CA ASP A 827 8.33 9.13 27.59
C ASP A 827 9.79 9.29 28.05
N ILE A 828 10.68 9.56 27.09
CA ILE A 828 12.10 9.83 27.34
C ILE A 828 12.60 11.04 26.54
N LEU A 829 13.32 11.96 27.20
CA LEU A 829 13.95 13.14 26.58
C LEU A 829 15.47 13.01 26.60
N ILE A 830 16.08 12.86 25.42
CA ILE A 830 17.52 12.75 25.22
C ILE A 830 18.07 14.08 24.73
N ARG A 831 19.19 14.53 25.33
CA ARG A 831 19.94 15.73 24.91
C ARG A 831 21.32 15.32 24.42
N ILE A 832 21.74 15.86 23.28
CA ILE A 832 23.05 15.56 22.68
C ILE A 832 24.02 16.70 22.98
N ASP A 833 25.11 16.43 23.71
CA ASP A 833 26.04 17.42 24.27
C ASP A 833 27.24 17.81 23.38
#